data_AF-A0A9Q0ILY4-F1
#
_entry.id   AF-A0A9Q0ILY4-F1
#
_cell.length_a   1.000
_cell.length_b   1.000
_cell.length_c   1.000
_cell.angle_alpha   90.00
_cell.angle_beta   90.00
_cell.angle_gamma   90.00
#
_symmetry.space_group_name_H-M   'P 1'
#
loop_
_entity.id
_entity.type
_entity.pdbx_description
1 polymer ?
#
loop_
_entity_poly.entity_id
_entity_poly.type
_entity_poly.pdbx_seq_one_letter_code
_entity_poly.pdbx_strand_id
1 'polypeptide(L)'
;MTDTEASLTNSSGLSNYEHVTESEPHRAQTELGDATRPTEAQLEVTPSPAAETLSHAPRTESPPEEQESPEDAEEMPALSCHTEPMTKPPRCPEDTAPSGEPRTVRLDQTPAAPLTPADRLWTSTRDQAVKLRMEGSGPGSESPITVHQLLLETVESFGDHAALATKRDGQWVTVSWLQFYHQCRSAAKSFLKLGLERYHGVGILGFNSQEWFVSAIGCILAGGLSAGIYTTNSPEACQYVAANCEANVLVVENHKQLVKILQVKDQLPHLKAIVQYKDELQQKLPNVYTWAEFMRLGVDVSDEELNTVIDTLRANECCTLIYTSGTTGNPKGVMLSHDNLTWTSTAAGQMTGLIYGEEVVVSYLPLSHVAAQVNDMWLCIKYAGTTYFAQPDALKGSLGATLKEVRPTSFLGVPRVWEKIQEKMKATGAKASPLRLKVVGWAKAVGLQYNYSAMNKEHQVPWGFMLSDALVFKKVRVVLGLDRCKMCFTGAAPMTKETLEYFMSLNLPLLELYGMSESSGPHSLSLISDYHIMGCGKVLTGCKTKLDKPDEEGNGEVCFWGRHVFMGYLNMPDKMEEALDQDGWLRSGDLGKQNSNDCLFITGRIKELIITAGGENIPPVPIEDALKAEANIISNAMLLGDKLKFLSMLLTLKCEVDDNGEPTDDLSPEALAYCQRYGVTATKISEILANKEPAIYTAIQEAMERVNARAPSNAQKVQKWVILDHDFSVSGGELGPTLKLKRPVVTKMYQEKINELYCVVPEATTQG
;
A
#
# COMPACT_ATOMS: atom_id res chain seq x y z
N MET A 1 -6.89 51.31 -44.40
CA MET A 1 -7.87 51.02 -45.47
C MET A 1 -7.19 50.03 -46.39
N THR A 2 -7.32 48.74 -46.06
CA THR A 2 -8.24 47.77 -46.73
C THR A 2 -7.82 47.55 -48.17
N ASP A 3 -7.67 46.36 -48.73
CA ASP A 3 -7.71 44.94 -48.36
C ASP A 3 -7.17 44.27 -49.64
N THR A 4 -6.50 43.12 -49.57
CA THR A 4 -6.19 42.33 -50.79
C THR A 4 -5.96 40.87 -50.39
N GLU A 5 -6.93 39.99 -50.72
CA GLU A 5 -6.81 38.83 -51.63
C GLU A 5 -6.19 37.56 -51.00
N ALA A 6 -6.42 36.33 -51.46
CA ALA A 6 -7.50 35.57 -52.10
C ALA A 6 -6.95 34.13 -52.25
N SER A 7 -7.81 33.14 -52.02
CA SER A 7 -7.76 31.69 -52.33
C SER A 7 -6.60 31.07 -53.15
N LEU A 8 -6.27 29.79 -52.88
CA LEU A 8 -6.29 28.71 -53.90
C LEU A 8 -6.19 27.30 -53.26
N THR A 9 -6.85 26.33 -53.90
CA THR A 9 -7.02 24.92 -53.52
C THR A 9 -6.36 23.95 -54.53
N ASN A 10 -6.08 22.73 -54.03
CA ASN A 10 -5.97 21.42 -54.73
C ASN A 10 -4.79 21.10 -55.68
N SER A 11 -4.04 20.03 -55.38
CA SER A 11 -4.18 18.66 -55.97
C SER A 11 -2.87 17.86 -56.05
N SER A 12 -2.98 16.57 -55.66
CA SER A 12 -2.29 15.34 -56.14
C SER A 12 -0.91 15.36 -56.81
N GLY A 13 -0.03 14.41 -56.40
CA GLY A 13 1.06 13.93 -57.26
C GLY A 13 2.06 12.98 -56.57
N LEU A 14 2.16 11.76 -57.09
CA LEU A 14 3.01 10.62 -56.69
C LEU A 14 4.49 10.73 -57.12
N SER A 15 5.30 9.78 -56.61
CA SER A 15 6.61 9.28 -57.09
C SER A 15 7.85 10.04 -56.57
N ASN A 16 9.03 9.47 -56.26
CA ASN A 16 9.60 8.12 -56.41
C ASN A 16 10.91 8.00 -55.57
N TYR A 17 11.24 6.76 -55.17
CA TYR A 17 12.55 6.06 -55.11
C TYR A 17 13.89 6.74 -54.71
N GLU A 18 14.63 6.09 -53.79
CA GLU A 18 15.94 5.39 -53.95
C GLU A 18 16.57 5.10 -52.56
N HIS A 19 16.67 3.85 -52.05
CA HIS A 19 17.65 2.76 -52.24
C HIS A 19 19.12 3.05 -51.87
N VAL A 20 19.64 2.39 -50.81
CA VAL A 20 21.04 1.89 -50.61
C VAL A 20 21.03 0.82 -49.49
N THR A 21 20.86 -0.48 -49.80
CA THR A 21 21.82 -1.62 -49.92
C THR A 21 22.20 -2.40 -48.64
N GLU A 22 22.18 -3.72 -48.83
CA GLU A 22 22.48 -4.86 -47.95
C GLU A 22 23.96 -4.98 -47.52
N SER A 23 24.20 -5.68 -46.41
CA SER A 23 25.38 -6.57 -46.27
C SER A 23 25.06 -7.77 -45.36
N GLU A 24 25.49 -8.94 -45.82
CA GLU A 24 25.24 -10.30 -45.34
C GLU A 24 26.20 -10.77 -44.21
N PRO A 25 25.99 -11.97 -43.61
CA PRO A 25 26.45 -12.33 -42.27
C PRO A 25 27.74 -13.15 -42.22
N HIS A 26 28.42 -13.15 -41.06
CA HIS A 26 29.54 -14.06 -40.78
C HIS A 26 29.10 -15.31 -40.00
N ARG A 27 29.34 -16.45 -40.64
CA ARG A 27 29.41 -17.82 -40.12
C ARG A 27 30.74 -18.03 -39.36
N ALA A 28 30.72 -18.78 -38.26
CA ALA A 28 31.86 -19.58 -37.81
C ALA A 28 31.35 -20.92 -37.24
N GLN A 29 31.98 -22.00 -37.70
CA GLN A 29 31.65 -23.40 -37.44
C GLN A 29 32.37 -23.95 -36.20
N THR A 30 31.70 -24.96 -35.64
CA THR A 30 32.11 -26.14 -34.86
C THR A 30 33.57 -26.58 -34.88
N GLU A 31 34.09 -27.02 -33.72
CA GLU A 31 34.95 -28.21 -33.61
C GLU A 31 34.60 -29.03 -32.35
N LEU A 32 34.49 -30.35 -32.56
CA LEU A 32 34.37 -31.42 -31.57
C LEU A 32 35.77 -31.75 -31.00
N GLY A 33 35.81 -32.20 -29.74
CA GLY A 33 36.96 -32.87 -29.14
C GLY A 33 36.52 -33.78 -28.00
N ASP A 34 36.66 -35.07 -28.23
CA ASP A 34 36.12 -36.22 -27.49
C ASP A 34 37.02 -36.66 -26.30
N ALA A 35 36.44 -37.54 -25.48
CA ALA A 35 37.08 -38.51 -24.57
C ALA A 35 37.60 -38.04 -23.18
N THR A 36 36.92 -38.48 -22.11
CA THR A 36 37.36 -39.63 -21.25
C THR A 36 36.54 -39.75 -19.95
N ARG A 37 35.84 -40.89 -19.78
CA ARG A 37 35.53 -41.52 -18.48
C ARG A 37 36.84 -42.14 -17.92
N PRO A 38 37.04 -42.29 -16.59
CA PRO A 38 36.32 -43.27 -15.73
C PRO A 38 36.04 -42.68 -14.32
N THR A 39 35.42 -43.29 -13.30
CA THR A 39 35.19 -44.68 -12.89
C THR A 39 34.12 -44.66 -11.79
N GLU A 40 33.42 -45.78 -11.63
CA GLU A 40 32.50 -46.10 -10.54
C GLU A 40 33.15 -45.99 -9.15
N ALA A 41 32.37 -45.58 -8.16
CA ALA A 41 32.52 -46.06 -6.78
C ALA A 41 31.12 -46.10 -6.13
N GLN A 42 30.63 -47.33 -6.03
CA GLN A 42 29.51 -47.74 -5.19
C GLN A 42 29.82 -47.42 -3.72
N LEU A 43 28.79 -47.05 -2.95
CA LEU A 43 28.71 -47.35 -1.53
C LEU A 43 27.22 -47.43 -1.13
N GLU A 44 26.67 -48.63 -1.30
CA GLU A 44 25.65 -49.15 -0.41
C GLU A 44 26.26 -49.30 0.99
N VAL A 45 25.61 -48.77 2.03
CA VAL A 45 25.50 -49.47 3.31
C VAL A 45 24.07 -49.27 3.81
N THR A 46 23.42 -50.42 3.98
CA THR A 46 22.08 -50.65 4.48
C THR A 46 21.93 -50.34 5.99
N PRO A 47 20.68 -50.23 6.50
CA PRO A 47 20.35 -49.82 7.86
C PRO A 47 20.14 -51.01 8.82
N SER A 48 19.80 -50.68 10.09
CA SER A 48 19.13 -51.51 11.15
C SER A 48 20.04 -52.03 12.28
N PRO A 49 19.55 -52.55 13.43
CA PRO A 49 18.29 -52.32 14.21
C PRO A 49 18.52 -52.14 15.74
N ALA A 50 17.42 -51.83 16.47
CA ALA A 50 16.94 -52.44 17.74
C ALA A 50 16.25 -51.34 18.59
N ALA A 51 14.91 -51.27 18.74
CA ALA A 51 13.93 -52.22 19.26
C ALA A 51 14.09 -52.55 20.75
N GLU A 52 13.17 -52.03 21.57
CA GLU A 52 12.36 -52.73 22.59
C GLU A 52 11.28 -51.72 23.08
N THR A 53 10.00 -51.82 22.66
CA THR A 53 8.88 -52.60 23.27
C THR A 53 8.64 -52.21 24.73
N LEU A 54 7.48 -51.77 25.25
CA LEU A 54 6.04 -52.10 25.16
C LEU A 54 5.32 -50.96 25.95
N SER A 55 4.00 -50.73 26.03
CA SER A 55 2.76 -51.11 25.36
C SER A 55 1.62 -50.40 26.14
N HIS A 56 0.51 -50.15 25.47
CA HIS A 56 -0.87 -50.06 25.99
C HIS A 56 -1.38 -48.80 26.73
N ALA A 57 -2.30 -48.15 26.01
CA ALA A 57 -3.33 -47.14 26.29
C ALA A 57 -4.36 -47.51 27.40
N PRO A 58 -5.53 -46.83 27.52
CA PRO A 58 -5.87 -45.39 27.66
C PRO A 58 -6.83 -45.15 28.86
N ARG A 59 -7.22 -43.88 29.16
CA ARG A 59 -8.55 -43.41 29.68
C ARG A 59 -8.42 -41.99 30.27
N THR A 60 -9.08 -40.97 29.70
CA THR A 60 -10.43 -40.41 29.96
C THR A 60 -10.66 -39.76 31.33
N GLU A 61 -11.33 -38.61 31.28
CA GLU A 61 -12.16 -37.91 32.29
C GLU A 61 -11.62 -36.62 32.92
N SER A 62 -12.35 -35.53 32.66
CA SER A 62 -12.53 -34.32 33.47
C SER A 62 -13.86 -34.46 34.24
N PRO A 63 -14.27 -33.51 35.12
CA PRO A 63 -13.61 -32.77 36.21
C PRO A 63 -14.32 -33.10 37.57
N PRO A 64 -14.17 -32.29 38.65
CA PRO A 64 -15.34 -31.46 39.02
C PRO A 64 -15.05 -30.11 39.72
N GLU A 65 -16.11 -29.30 39.76
CA GLU A 65 -16.35 -28.09 40.56
C GLU A 65 -16.45 -28.37 42.07
N GLU A 66 -16.18 -27.38 42.93
CA GLU A 66 -17.18 -26.69 43.78
C GLU A 66 -16.56 -25.83 44.90
N GLN A 67 -17.27 -24.74 45.20
CA GLN A 67 -17.06 -23.77 46.27
C GLN A 67 -17.55 -24.34 47.63
N GLU A 68 -16.93 -23.93 48.73
CA GLU A 68 -17.55 -23.21 49.89
C GLU A 68 -16.72 -23.35 51.18
N SER A 69 -16.59 -22.22 51.88
CA SER A 69 -16.10 -22.00 53.25
C SER A 69 -17.11 -22.52 54.31
N PRO A 70 -16.79 -22.65 55.63
CA PRO A 70 -16.76 -21.49 56.55
C PRO A 70 -15.84 -21.59 57.81
N GLU A 71 -15.55 -20.40 58.40
CA GLU A 71 -15.49 -19.98 59.84
C GLU A 71 -14.85 -20.89 60.92
N ASP A 72 -14.25 -20.45 62.04
CA ASP A 72 -13.63 -19.23 62.61
C ASP A 72 -13.18 -19.66 64.05
N ALA A 73 -12.19 -18.99 64.68
CA ALA A 73 -12.29 -18.46 66.06
C ALA A 73 -10.95 -18.13 66.77
N GLU A 74 -11.08 -17.15 67.67
CA GLU A 74 -10.20 -16.62 68.74
C GLU A 74 -9.17 -15.54 68.37
N GLU A 75 -9.07 -14.38 69.02
CA GLU A 75 -9.91 -13.60 69.96
C GLU A 75 -9.26 -12.19 70.09
N MET A 76 -10.05 -11.13 70.28
CA MET A 76 -9.64 -9.73 70.52
C MET A 76 -10.13 -9.24 71.89
N PRO A 77 -9.72 -8.04 72.37
CA PRO A 77 -10.74 -6.99 72.58
C PRO A 77 -10.25 -5.55 72.24
N ALA A 78 -10.96 -4.73 71.44
CA ALA A 78 -12.16 -3.87 71.72
C ALA A 78 -11.79 -2.47 72.31
N LEU A 79 -12.29 -1.28 71.91
CA LEU A 79 -13.64 -0.80 71.55
C LEU A 79 -13.65 0.51 70.70
N SER A 80 -14.62 0.58 69.75
CA SER A 80 -15.56 1.66 69.31
C SER A 80 -15.23 3.17 69.11
N CYS A 81 -15.62 3.70 67.93
CA CYS A 81 -16.75 4.63 67.65
C CYS A 81 -16.43 5.80 66.67
N HIS A 82 -17.41 6.14 65.81
CA HIS A 82 -17.36 7.06 64.65
C HIS A 82 -17.30 8.59 64.95
N THR A 83 -16.69 9.36 64.03
CA THR A 83 -17.14 10.59 63.27
C THR A 83 -16.13 11.77 63.14
N GLU A 84 -15.78 12.12 61.88
CA GLU A 84 -15.20 13.34 61.23
C GLU A 84 -13.94 14.08 61.81
N PRO A 85 -13.30 15.03 61.07
CA PRO A 85 -12.63 14.97 59.76
C PRO A 85 -11.13 15.38 59.86
N MET A 86 -10.19 14.73 59.15
CA MET A 86 -8.77 15.12 59.23
C MET A 86 -8.25 15.90 58.01
N THR A 87 -7.73 17.07 58.39
CA THR A 87 -6.95 18.10 57.71
C THR A 87 -5.61 17.62 57.14
N LYS A 88 -5.10 18.40 56.16
CA LYS A 88 -3.86 18.24 55.39
C LYS A 88 -2.59 17.93 56.23
N PRO A 89 -1.64 17.11 55.71
CA PRO A 89 -0.30 16.98 56.27
C PRO A 89 0.70 18.01 55.67
N PRO A 90 1.87 18.21 56.32
CA PRO A 90 2.61 19.48 56.32
C PRO A 90 3.71 19.62 55.26
N ARG A 91 4.11 20.89 55.04
CA ARG A 91 5.12 21.39 54.09
C ARG A 91 6.57 21.02 54.46
N CYS A 92 7.38 20.83 53.43
CA CYS A 92 8.85 20.93 53.42
C CYS A 92 9.30 22.25 52.74
N PRO A 93 10.54 22.73 53.00
CA PRO A 93 10.88 24.15 53.10
C PRO A 93 11.13 24.88 51.77
N GLU A 94 10.81 26.18 51.77
CA GLU A 94 11.01 27.17 50.70
C GLU A 94 12.45 27.71 50.64
N ASP A 95 12.81 28.16 49.42
CA ASP A 95 13.88 29.08 48.97
C ASP A 95 14.82 28.41 47.93
N THR A 96 14.93 28.82 46.67
CA THR A 96 14.49 30.01 45.93
C THR A 96 14.31 29.64 44.46
N ALA A 97 13.13 29.87 43.87
CA ALA A 97 12.89 29.70 42.44
C ALA A 97 13.27 30.99 41.68
N PRO A 98 14.00 30.93 40.55
CA PRO A 98 14.00 32.03 39.62
C PRO A 98 12.64 32.04 38.92
N SER A 99 11.86 33.09 39.19
CA SER A 99 10.60 33.39 38.49
C SER A 99 10.88 33.64 37.01
N GLY A 100 10.74 32.60 36.18
CA GLY A 100 10.57 32.72 34.74
C GLY A 100 9.19 32.18 34.39
N GLU A 101 8.29 33.05 33.94
CA GLU A 101 7.04 32.63 33.30
C GLU A 101 7.34 31.60 32.19
N PRO A 102 6.43 30.64 31.92
CA PRO A 102 6.56 29.78 30.76
C PRO A 102 6.60 30.67 29.52
N ARG A 103 7.78 30.76 28.88
CA ARG A 103 7.91 31.44 27.60
C ARG A 103 7.03 30.73 26.60
N THR A 104 5.85 31.30 26.38
CA THR A 104 5.11 31.14 25.15
C THR A 104 6.05 31.54 24.02
N VAL A 105 6.45 30.56 23.20
CA VAL A 105 7.01 30.85 21.89
C VAL A 105 5.87 31.46 21.10
N ARG A 106 5.87 32.79 20.99
CA ARG A 106 4.92 33.50 20.14
C ARG A 106 5.24 33.12 18.70
N LEU A 107 4.24 32.67 17.96
CA LEU A 107 4.21 32.74 16.51
C LEU A 107 4.26 34.22 16.09
N ASP A 108 5.45 34.82 16.12
CA ASP A 108 5.80 35.67 14.99
C ASP A 108 5.85 34.71 13.80
N GLN A 109 4.91 34.87 12.87
CA GLN A 109 4.73 34.12 11.62
C GLN A 109 5.98 33.29 11.28
N THR A 110 5.91 31.95 11.35
CA THR A 110 7.02 31.09 10.92
C THR A 110 7.47 31.59 9.55
N PRO A 111 8.64 32.23 9.43
CA PRO A 111 9.01 32.83 8.16
C PRO A 111 9.11 31.70 7.15
N ALA A 112 8.54 31.93 5.95
CA ALA A 112 8.61 30.98 4.85
C ALA A 112 10.04 30.45 4.73
N ALA A 113 10.20 29.12 4.60
CA ALA A 113 11.53 28.57 4.42
C ALA A 113 12.16 29.25 3.20
N PRO A 114 13.36 29.86 3.31
CA PRO A 114 14.04 30.36 2.13
C PRO A 114 14.14 29.19 1.14
N LEU A 115 13.86 29.43 -0.14
CA LEU A 115 14.00 28.41 -1.17
C LEU A 115 15.42 28.46 -1.73
N THR A 116 15.98 27.29 -2.07
CA THR A 116 17.20 27.27 -2.88
C THR A 116 16.83 27.75 -4.28
N PRO A 117 17.56 28.71 -4.88
CA PRO A 117 17.29 29.16 -6.24
C PRO A 117 17.26 28.00 -7.22
N ALA A 118 16.21 27.90 -8.01
CA ALA A 118 16.02 26.83 -8.99
C ALA A 118 15.18 27.32 -10.18
N ASP A 119 15.65 27.03 -11.39
CA ASP A 119 14.99 27.44 -12.63
C ASP A 119 14.15 26.34 -13.27
N ARG A 120 14.43 25.07 -12.92
CA ARG A 120 13.80 23.87 -13.52
C ARG A 120 12.74 23.28 -12.59
N LEU A 121 11.64 22.80 -13.16
CA LEU A 121 10.54 22.15 -12.42
C LEU A 121 10.86 20.71 -11.98
N TRP A 122 11.99 20.16 -12.44
CA TRP A 122 12.41 18.78 -12.20
C TRP A 122 13.93 18.64 -12.19
N THR A 123 14.40 17.55 -11.59
CA THR A 123 15.79 17.10 -11.60
C THR A 123 15.85 15.58 -11.43
N SER A 124 16.96 14.96 -11.86
CA SER A 124 17.29 13.56 -11.55
C SER A 124 18.43 13.44 -10.53
N THR A 125 18.90 14.58 -10.00
CA THR A 125 20.04 14.66 -9.09
C THR A 125 19.57 15.00 -7.67
N ARG A 126 20.10 14.28 -6.70
CA ARG A 126 19.65 14.33 -5.30
C ARG A 126 19.95 15.62 -4.53
N ASP A 127 20.97 16.35 -4.94
CA ASP A 127 21.48 17.57 -4.29
C ASP A 127 20.99 18.86 -4.98
N GLN A 128 20.13 18.74 -6.00
CA GLN A 128 19.55 19.86 -6.70
C GLN A 128 18.14 20.19 -6.19
N ALA A 129 17.86 21.47 -6.04
CA ALA A 129 16.54 21.98 -5.75
C ALA A 129 15.70 22.13 -7.04
N VAL A 130 14.38 22.19 -6.90
CA VAL A 130 13.44 22.42 -8.01
C VAL A 130 12.66 23.72 -7.85
N LYS A 131 12.22 24.28 -8.96
CA LYS A 131 11.21 25.33 -8.98
C LYS A 131 9.86 24.73 -8.62
N LEU A 132 9.24 25.23 -7.55
CA LEU A 132 7.93 24.77 -7.12
C LEU A 132 6.83 25.26 -8.07
N ARG A 133 5.81 24.42 -8.29
CA ARG A 133 4.63 24.72 -9.13
C ARG A 133 3.61 25.55 -8.36
N MET A 134 4.02 26.73 -7.92
CA MET A 134 3.21 27.67 -7.13
C MET A 134 2.07 28.28 -7.96
N GLU A 135 0.92 28.52 -7.31
CA GLU A 135 -0.18 29.27 -7.90
C GLU A 135 -0.26 30.71 -7.37
N GLY A 136 -1.00 31.57 -8.06
CA GLY A 136 -1.18 32.98 -7.66
C GLY A 136 -2.20 33.18 -6.53
N SER A 137 -3.02 32.18 -6.23
CA SER A 137 -4.03 32.24 -5.16
C SER A 137 -4.40 30.83 -4.66
N GLY A 138 -5.17 30.77 -3.57
CA GLY A 138 -5.67 29.51 -2.99
C GLY A 138 -4.57 28.66 -2.33
N PRO A 139 -4.86 27.37 -2.02
CA PRO A 139 -3.89 26.48 -1.38
C PRO A 139 -2.58 26.33 -2.15
N GLY A 140 -2.59 26.49 -3.48
CA GLY A 140 -1.40 26.46 -4.31
C GLY A 140 -0.43 27.64 -4.08
N SER A 141 -0.88 28.73 -3.46
CA SER A 141 -0.08 29.93 -3.15
C SER A 141 0.52 29.95 -1.73
N GLU A 142 0.15 28.99 -0.87
CA GLU A 142 0.60 28.94 0.52
C GLU A 142 2.14 28.84 0.61
N SER A 143 2.75 29.54 1.57
CA SER A 143 4.21 29.56 1.71
C SER A 143 4.77 28.14 1.92
N PRO A 144 5.78 27.71 1.14
CA PRO A 144 6.46 26.44 1.34
C PRO A 144 7.13 26.36 2.71
N ILE A 145 7.03 25.20 3.35
CA ILE A 145 7.67 24.91 4.64
C ILE A 145 8.41 23.57 4.59
N THR A 146 9.45 23.44 5.42
CA THR A 146 10.17 22.18 5.58
C THR A 146 9.40 21.21 6.46
N VAL A 147 9.80 19.93 6.41
CA VAL A 147 9.27 18.88 7.30
C VAL A 147 9.54 19.22 8.78
N HIS A 148 10.69 19.84 9.09
CA HIS A 148 11.00 20.27 10.45
C HIS A 148 10.05 21.36 10.95
N GLN A 149 9.80 22.38 10.13
CA GLN A 149 8.85 23.45 10.46
C GLN A 149 7.44 22.90 10.69
N LEU A 150 6.97 22.01 9.80
CA LEU A 150 5.67 21.36 9.95
C LEU A 150 5.55 20.59 11.29
N LEU A 151 6.59 19.82 11.64
CA LEU A 151 6.63 19.07 12.89
C LEU A 151 6.68 20.01 14.10
N LEU A 152 7.47 21.09 14.01
CA LEU A 152 7.61 22.06 15.10
C LEU A 152 6.29 22.79 15.38
N GLU A 153 5.56 23.24 14.35
CA GLU A 153 4.23 23.85 14.49
C GLU A 153 3.25 22.92 15.24
N THR A 154 3.33 21.63 14.95
CA THR A 154 2.53 20.59 15.60
C THR A 154 2.93 20.39 17.05
N VAL A 155 4.23 20.34 17.35
CA VAL A 155 4.76 20.17 18.72
C VAL A 155 4.43 21.39 19.59
N GLU A 156 4.53 22.59 19.05
CA GLU A 156 4.23 23.83 19.78
C GLU A 156 2.74 23.92 20.15
N SER A 157 1.87 23.42 19.29
CA SER A 157 0.41 23.49 19.49
C SER A 157 -0.17 22.27 20.22
N PHE A 158 0.43 21.09 20.05
CA PHE A 158 -0.10 19.78 20.48
C PHE A 158 0.96 18.88 21.15
N GLY A 159 2.00 19.45 21.75
CA GLY A 159 3.14 18.70 22.30
C GLY A 159 2.80 17.56 23.27
N ASP A 160 1.77 17.74 24.10
CA ASP A 160 1.31 16.71 25.06
C ASP A 160 0.30 15.73 24.45
N HIS A 161 -0.21 15.99 23.24
CA HIS A 161 -1.15 15.11 22.55
C HIS A 161 -0.44 13.83 22.06
N ALA A 162 -1.15 12.71 22.03
CA ALA A 162 -0.61 11.43 21.60
C ALA A 162 -0.30 11.45 20.09
N ALA A 163 0.96 11.21 19.73
CA ALA A 163 1.40 11.10 18.34
C ALA A 163 1.36 9.65 17.87
N LEU A 164 1.99 8.76 18.63
CA LEU A 164 2.21 7.37 18.24
C LEU A 164 1.79 6.42 19.34
N ALA A 165 1.29 5.25 18.95
CA ALA A 165 0.92 4.17 19.87
C ALA A 165 1.40 2.82 19.37
N THR A 166 2.13 2.10 20.22
CA THR A 166 2.66 0.76 19.91
C THR A 166 2.23 -0.21 21.01
N LYS A 167 1.84 -1.43 20.63
CA LYS A 167 1.50 -2.48 21.61
C LYS A 167 2.77 -3.15 22.13
N ARG A 168 2.99 -3.11 23.44
CA ARG A 168 4.08 -3.78 24.16
C ARG A 168 3.49 -4.61 25.30
N ASP A 169 3.85 -5.89 25.40
CA ASP A 169 3.33 -6.83 26.41
C ASP A 169 1.79 -6.84 26.51
N GLY A 170 1.13 -6.75 25.35
CA GLY A 170 -0.33 -6.72 25.26
C GLY A 170 -0.99 -5.38 25.58
N GLN A 171 -0.24 -4.34 25.98
CA GLN A 171 -0.76 -3.02 26.32
C GLN A 171 -0.31 -1.94 25.32
N TRP A 172 -1.19 -0.97 25.06
CA TRP A 172 -0.85 0.17 24.23
C TRP A 172 0.00 1.18 25.00
N VAL A 173 1.20 1.45 24.50
CA VAL A 173 2.10 2.47 25.01
C VAL A 173 2.09 3.64 24.03
N THR A 174 1.76 4.82 24.54
CA THR A 174 1.67 6.05 23.75
C THR A 174 2.92 6.91 23.91
N VAL A 175 3.21 7.68 22.86
CA VAL A 175 4.28 8.68 22.80
C VAL A 175 3.66 9.99 22.35
N SER A 176 3.90 11.07 23.09
CA SER A 176 3.38 12.41 22.74
C SER A 176 4.15 13.03 21.57
N TRP A 177 3.59 14.06 20.93
CA TRP A 177 4.29 14.80 19.86
C TRP A 177 5.64 15.38 20.32
N LEU A 178 5.71 15.91 21.54
CA LEU A 178 6.96 16.40 22.14
C LEU A 178 7.99 15.28 22.33
N GLN A 179 7.56 14.13 22.87
CA GLN A 179 8.44 12.97 23.03
C GLN A 179 8.92 12.42 21.69
N PHE A 180 8.03 12.33 20.70
CA PHE A 180 8.37 11.91 19.34
C PHE A 180 9.39 12.86 18.71
N TYR A 181 9.20 14.18 18.84
CA TYR A 181 10.17 15.18 18.37
C TYR A 181 11.55 15.00 19.01
N HIS A 182 11.62 14.79 20.33
CA HIS A 182 12.89 14.53 21.01
C HIS A 182 13.57 13.22 20.54
N GLN A 183 12.78 12.17 20.26
CA GLN A 183 13.30 10.94 19.69
C GLN A 183 13.88 11.17 18.30
N CYS A 184 13.16 11.91 17.43
CA CYS A 184 13.64 12.26 16.09
C CYS A 184 14.94 13.08 16.14
N ARG A 185 15.04 14.06 17.03
CA ARG A 185 16.29 14.82 17.24
C ARG A 185 17.44 13.94 17.73
N SER A 186 17.17 13.01 18.64
CA SER A 186 18.18 12.07 19.16
C SER A 186 18.67 11.12 18.07
N ALA A 187 17.77 10.62 17.23
CA ALA A 187 18.11 9.82 16.05
C ALA A 187 18.93 10.65 15.04
N ALA A 188 18.55 11.90 14.76
CA ALA A 188 19.29 12.80 13.87
C ALA A 188 20.74 13.01 14.33
N LYS A 189 20.94 13.33 15.61
CA LYS A 189 22.27 13.43 16.23
C LYS A 189 23.08 12.14 16.10
N SER A 190 22.42 11.01 16.26
CA SER A 190 23.06 9.69 16.16
C SER A 190 23.44 9.35 14.72
N PHE A 191 22.63 9.75 13.73
CA PHE A 191 23.00 9.66 12.32
C PHE A 191 24.21 10.55 11.98
N LEU A 192 24.25 11.79 12.47
CA LEU A 192 25.42 12.67 12.32
C LEU A 192 26.68 12.02 12.93
N LYS A 193 26.56 11.44 14.14
CA LYS A 193 27.66 10.72 14.78
C LYS A 193 28.15 9.52 13.98
N LEU A 194 27.24 8.78 13.34
CA LEU A 194 27.56 7.67 12.44
C LEU A 194 28.13 8.14 11.08
N GLY A 195 28.21 9.46 10.88
CA GLY A 195 28.79 10.08 9.70
C GLY A 195 27.82 10.18 8.53
N LEU A 196 26.50 10.27 8.77
CA LEU A 196 25.54 10.57 7.69
C LEU A 196 25.90 11.91 7.05
N GLU A 197 26.17 11.87 5.74
CA GLU A 197 26.42 13.05 4.93
C GLU A 197 25.13 13.61 4.34
N ARG A 198 25.10 14.92 4.07
CA ARG A 198 23.96 15.56 3.40
C ARG A 198 23.69 14.88 2.06
N TYR A 199 22.40 14.73 1.72
CA TYR A 199 21.91 14.10 0.49
C TYR A 199 22.27 12.61 0.31
N HIS A 200 22.86 11.95 1.31
CA HIS A 200 23.03 10.50 1.30
C HIS A 200 21.85 9.78 1.95
N GLY A 201 21.61 8.55 1.53
CA GLY A 201 20.48 7.77 1.99
C GLY A 201 20.60 7.25 3.42
N VAL A 202 19.47 7.19 4.12
CA VAL A 202 19.25 6.21 5.19
C VAL A 202 18.19 5.23 4.70
N GLY A 203 18.61 3.99 4.43
CA GLY A 203 17.69 2.94 4.00
C GLY A 203 17.00 2.28 5.18
N ILE A 204 15.68 2.23 5.19
CA ILE A 204 14.87 1.72 6.31
C ILE A 204 14.13 0.46 5.85
N LEU A 205 14.65 -0.70 6.25
CA LEU A 205 14.16 -2.04 5.90
C LEU A 205 13.39 -2.65 7.07
N GLY A 206 12.08 -2.43 7.09
CA GLY A 206 11.26 -2.92 8.19
C GLY A 206 9.77 -2.70 8.01
N PHE A 207 8.99 -3.42 8.79
CA PHE A 207 7.54 -3.23 8.86
C PHE A 207 7.17 -1.95 9.64
N ASN A 208 5.88 -1.61 9.63
CA ASN A 208 5.31 -0.45 10.30
C ASN A 208 5.67 -0.42 11.79
N SER A 209 6.33 0.63 12.24
CA SER A 209 6.78 0.79 13.62
C SER A 209 7.09 2.24 13.96
N GLN A 210 7.14 2.55 15.25
CA GLN A 210 7.57 3.85 15.76
C GLN A 210 9.03 4.12 15.38
N GLU A 211 9.90 3.11 15.44
CA GLU A 211 11.31 3.20 15.08
C GLU A 211 11.51 3.57 13.61
N TRP A 212 10.60 3.12 12.73
CA TRP A 212 10.57 3.53 11.32
C TRP A 212 10.31 5.04 11.19
N PHE A 213 9.29 5.58 11.90
CA PHE A 213 8.98 7.02 11.89
C PHE A 213 10.14 7.85 12.43
N VAL A 214 10.71 7.45 13.57
CA VAL A 214 11.84 8.13 14.20
C VAL A 214 13.06 8.13 13.28
N SER A 215 13.32 7.02 12.59
CA SER A 215 14.43 6.92 11.63
C SER A 215 14.23 7.80 10.40
N ALA A 216 13.02 7.82 9.82
CA ALA A 216 12.72 8.62 8.65
C ALA A 216 12.85 10.12 8.93
N ILE A 217 12.20 10.61 10.01
CA ILE A 217 12.28 12.03 10.39
C ILE A 217 13.68 12.38 10.89
N GLY A 218 14.30 11.53 11.71
CA GLY A 218 15.68 11.76 12.19
C GLY A 218 16.69 11.87 11.05
N CYS A 219 16.55 11.05 10.00
CA CYS A 219 17.35 11.15 8.78
C CYS A 219 17.18 12.51 8.09
N ILE A 220 15.93 12.95 7.92
CA ILE A 220 15.61 14.23 7.29
C ILE A 220 16.19 15.40 8.10
N LEU A 221 16.05 15.39 9.42
CA LEU A 221 16.61 16.43 10.31
C LEU A 221 18.15 16.46 10.28
N ALA A 222 18.79 15.34 9.99
CA ALA A 222 20.24 15.24 9.78
C ALA A 222 20.69 15.58 8.35
N GLY A 223 19.77 16.01 7.46
CA GLY A 223 20.07 16.40 6.08
C GLY A 223 20.23 15.23 5.10
N GLY A 224 19.90 14.00 5.50
CA GLY A 224 19.91 12.82 4.64
C GLY A 224 18.59 12.61 3.89
N LEU A 225 18.56 11.57 3.07
CA LEU A 225 17.39 11.14 2.30
C LEU A 225 16.80 9.86 2.91
N SER A 226 15.59 9.94 3.44
CA SER A 226 14.90 8.75 3.95
C SER A 226 14.49 7.85 2.79
N ALA A 227 14.87 6.57 2.80
CA ALA A 227 14.55 5.61 1.74
C ALA A 227 13.95 4.33 2.32
N GLY A 228 12.65 4.08 2.08
CA GLY A 228 12.00 2.85 2.52
C GLY A 228 12.38 1.65 1.66
N ILE A 229 12.66 0.49 2.29
CA ILE A 229 12.91 -0.79 1.63
C ILE A 229 11.88 -1.80 2.10
N TYR A 230 11.18 -2.45 1.15
CA TYR A 230 10.19 -3.47 1.48
C TYR A 230 10.83 -4.70 2.14
N THR A 231 10.23 -5.19 3.22
CA THR A 231 10.69 -6.39 3.95
C THR A 231 10.64 -7.67 3.11
N THR A 232 9.91 -7.66 2.00
CA THR A 232 9.79 -8.73 1.01
C THR A 232 10.88 -8.70 -0.05
N ASN A 233 11.71 -7.65 -0.11
CA ASN A 233 12.80 -7.57 -1.08
C ASN A 233 13.85 -8.66 -0.82
N SER A 234 14.43 -9.16 -1.92
CA SER A 234 15.62 -10.01 -1.88
C SER A 234 16.86 -9.21 -1.45
N PRO A 235 17.95 -9.87 -1.03
CA PRO A 235 19.23 -9.21 -0.76
C PRO A 235 19.70 -8.31 -1.91
N GLU A 236 19.58 -8.75 -3.15
CA GLU A 236 19.99 -8.01 -4.35
C GLU A 236 19.11 -6.77 -4.58
N ALA A 237 17.80 -6.90 -4.37
CA ALA A 237 16.90 -5.75 -4.44
C ALA A 237 17.17 -4.74 -3.32
N CYS A 238 17.57 -5.20 -2.12
CA CYS A 238 18.02 -4.31 -1.04
C CYS A 238 19.34 -3.62 -1.40
N GLN A 239 20.31 -4.36 -1.97
CA GLN A 239 21.58 -3.83 -2.45
C GLN A 239 21.35 -2.72 -3.47
N TYR A 240 20.49 -2.95 -4.46
CA TYR A 240 20.22 -1.97 -5.50
C TYR A 240 19.68 -0.66 -4.91
N VAL A 241 18.70 -0.74 -4.00
CA VAL A 241 18.12 0.44 -3.36
C VAL A 241 19.19 1.19 -2.55
N ALA A 242 19.92 0.47 -1.69
CA ALA A 242 20.95 1.05 -0.84
C ALA A 242 22.12 1.66 -1.65
N ALA A 243 22.51 1.05 -2.77
CA ALA A 243 23.53 1.59 -3.65
C ALA A 243 23.02 2.82 -4.43
N ASN A 244 21.76 2.79 -4.91
CA ASN A 244 21.20 3.87 -5.72
C ASN A 244 21.04 5.18 -4.94
N CYS A 245 20.69 5.13 -3.66
CA CYS A 245 20.66 6.30 -2.78
C CYS A 245 21.98 6.56 -2.04
N GLU A 246 23.04 5.79 -2.35
CA GLU A 246 24.33 5.80 -1.65
C GLU A 246 24.16 5.80 -0.12
N ALA A 247 23.41 4.83 0.38
CA ALA A 247 23.04 4.76 1.79
C ALA A 247 24.28 4.77 2.69
N ASN A 248 24.34 5.75 3.59
CA ASN A 248 25.36 5.84 4.63
C ASN A 248 25.00 4.97 5.84
N VAL A 249 23.71 4.84 6.13
CA VAL A 249 23.21 4.03 7.24
C VAL A 249 22.04 3.17 6.76
N LEU A 250 21.99 1.92 7.19
CA LEU A 250 20.82 1.06 7.03
C LEU A 250 20.18 0.77 8.38
N VAL A 251 18.87 1.02 8.51
CA VAL A 251 18.08 0.69 9.69
C VAL A 251 17.21 -0.51 9.34
N VAL A 252 17.38 -1.63 10.04
CA VAL A 252 16.74 -2.91 9.74
C VAL A 252 15.91 -3.38 10.93
N GLU A 253 14.76 -4.00 10.66
CA GLU A 253 13.85 -4.43 11.71
C GLU A 253 14.48 -5.43 12.66
N ASN A 254 14.91 -6.59 12.16
CA ASN A 254 15.31 -7.72 12.98
C ASN A 254 16.45 -8.49 12.30
N HIS A 255 16.88 -9.58 12.93
CA HIS A 255 17.98 -10.40 12.42
C HIS A 255 17.76 -10.92 10.99
N LYS A 256 16.51 -11.27 10.61
CA LYS A 256 16.19 -11.74 9.25
C LYS A 256 16.50 -10.66 8.21
N GLN A 257 16.18 -9.40 8.50
CA GLN A 257 16.50 -8.29 7.60
C GLN A 257 17.98 -7.92 7.64
N LEU A 258 18.63 -7.99 8.81
CA LEU A 258 20.06 -7.80 8.95
C LEU A 258 20.87 -8.76 8.07
N VAL A 259 20.53 -10.06 8.08
CA VAL A 259 21.22 -11.07 7.27
C VAL A 259 21.18 -10.75 5.78
N LYS A 260 20.05 -10.25 5.25
CA LYS A 260 19.97 -9.84 3.83
C LYS A 260 20.99 -8.76 3.49
N ILE A 261 21.15 -7.77 4.37
CA ILE A 261 22.11 -6.69 4.16
C ILE A 261 23.55 -7.20 4.30
N LEU A 262 23.83 -8.07 5.26
CA LEU A 262 25.17 -8.64 5.45
C LEU A 262 25.64 -9.43 4.23
N GLN A 263 24.74 -10.11 3.51
CA GLN A 263 25.07 -10.84 2.27
C GLN A 263 25.56 -9.93 1.12
N VAL A 264 25.17 -8.66 1.14
CA VAL A 264 25.47 -7.69 0.07
C VAL A 264 26.31 -6.50 0.55
N LYS A 265 26.74 -6.51 1.82
CA LYS A 265 27.43 -5.38 2.47
C LYS A 265 28.68 -4.94 1.72
N ASP A 266 29.45 -5.89 1.19
CA ASP A 266 30.70 -5.61 0.45
C ASP A 266 30.47 -4.88 -0.88
N GLN A 267 29.21 -4.82 -1.35
CA GLN A 267 28.80 -4.10 -2.56
C GLN A 267 28.21 -2.71 -2.25
N LEU A 268 28.32 -2.24 -1.00
CA LEU A 268 27.77 -0.97 -0.53
C LEU A 268 28.90 -0.06 -0.03
N PRO A 269 29.67 0.60 -0.92
CA PRO A 269 30.90 1.32 -0.56
C PRO A 269 30.66 2.54 0.34
N HIS A 270 29.45 3.11 0.32
CA HIS A 270 29.08 4.26 1.15
C HIS A 270 28.54 3.86 2.54
N LEU A 271 28.28 2.58 2.79
CA LEU A 271 27.64 2.12 4.01
C LEU A 271 28.59 2.19 5.20
N LYS A 272 28.28 3.09 6.14
CA LYS A 272 29.06 3.34 7.36
C LYS A 272 28.55 2.53 8.54
N ALA A 273 27.24 2.31 8.65
CA ALA A 273 26.65 1.59 9.79
C ALA A 273 25.33 0.88 9.47
N ILE A 274 25.01 -0.14 10.28
CA ILE A 274 23.71 -0.82 10.27
C ILE A 274 23.11 -0.78 11.68
N VAL A 275 21.82 -0.45 11.81
CA VAL A 275 21.10 -0.39 13.08
C VAL A 275 19.96 -1.42 13.05
N GLN A 276 19.98 -2.41 13.94
CA GLN A 276 18.86 -3.33 14.15
C GLN A 276 17.95 -2.78 15.25
N TYR A 277 16.67 -2.56 14.95
CA TYR A 277 15.78 -1.88 15.89
C TYR A 277 14.87 -2.78 16.74
N LYS A 278 14.73 -4.05 16.37
CA LYS A 278 13.97 -5.07 17.10
C LYS A 278 14.86 -6.27 17.42
N ASP A 279 14.56 -6.91 18.55
CA ASP A 279 15.28 -8.07 19.09
C ASP A 279 16.76 -7.78 19.41
N GLU A 280 17.39 -8.64 20.21
CA GLU A 280 18.82 -8.55 20.45
C GLU A 280 19.63 -8.94 19.20
N LEU A 281 20.85 -8.41 19.10
CA LEU A 281 21.78 -8.86 18.05
C LEU A 281 22.24 -10.28 18.38
N GLN A 282 21.97 -11.24 17.49
CA GLN A 282 22.48 -12.61 17.64
C GLN A 282 24.02 -12.65 17.63
N GLN A 283 24.65 -11.73 16.91
CA GLN A 283 26.09 -11.54 16.89
C GLN A 283 26.42 -10.05 16.81
N LYS A 284 27.29 -9.58 17.70
CA LYS A 284 27.82 -8.21 17.63
C LYS A 284 28.91 -8.15 16.57
N LEU A 285 28.68 -7.34 15.53
CA LEU A 285 29.63 -7.07 14.44
C LEU A 285 30.10 -5.61 14.48
N PRO A 286 31.27 -5.29 13.91
CA PRO A 286 31.71 -3.91 13.75
C PRO A 286 30.69 -3.09 12.93
N ASN A 287 30.43 -1.87 13.39
CA ASN A 287 29.47 -0.92 12.80
C ASN A 287 28.03 -1.45 12.73
N VAL A 288 27.68 -2.45 13.55
CA VAL A 288 26.31 -2.92 13.75
C VAL A 288 25.84 -2.57 15.16
N TYR A 289 24.74 -1.84 15.27
CA TYR A 289 24.21 -1.30 16.51
C TYR A 289 22.80 -1.81 16.78
N THR A 290 22.46 -2.01 18.04
CA THR A 290 21.07 -2.12 18.51
C THR A 290 20.40 -0.74 18.49
N TRP A 291 19.07 -0.69 18.54
CA TRP A 291 18.33 0.58 18.69
C TRP A 291 18.81 1.40 19.88
N ALA A 292 18.97 0.75 21.04
CA ALA A 292 19.34 1.42 22.28
C ALA A 292 20.78 1.96 22.25
N GLU A 293 21.70 1.28 21.57
CA GLU A 293 23.03 1.84 21.29
C GLU A 293 22.94 3.02 20.34
N PHE A 294 22.23 2.87 19.22
CA PHE A 294 22.05 3.93 18.23
C PHE A 294 21.53 5.22 18.86
N MET A 295 20.43 5.15 19.63
CA MET A 295 19.82 6.32 20.28
C MET A 295 20.74 7.01 21.31
N ARG A 296 21.83 6.36 21.75
CA ARG A 296 22.83 6.92 22.68
C ARG A 296 24.08 7.46 21.97
N LEU A 297 24.31 7.14 20.70
CA LEU A 297 25.52 7.57 19.97
C LEU A 297 25.60 9.09 19.83
N GLY A 298 24.46 9.74 19.58
CA GLY A 298 24.37 11.18 19.36
C GLY A 298 24.42 12.05 20.62
N VAL A 299 24.65 11.50 21.82
CA VAL A 299 24.61 12.27 23.09
C VAL A 299 25.63 13.41 23.10
N ASP A 300 26.80 13.20 22.50
CA ASP A 300 27.87 14.23 22.42
C ASP A 300 27.64 15.26 21.31
N VAL A 301 26.64 15.07 20.43
CA VAL A 301 26.30 16.04 19.39
C VAL A 301 25.40 17.12 20.00
N SER A 302 25.89 18.35 19.99
CA SER A 302 25.17 19.49 20.58
C SER A 302 23.86 19.77 19.85
N ASP A 303 22.89 20.41 20.52
CA ASP A 303 21.69 20.88 19.84
C ASP A 303 21.99 21.95 18.78
N GLU A 304 23.03 22.75 19.00
CA GLU A 304 23.47 23.79 18.06
C GLU A 304 24.01 23.20 16.75
N GLU A 305 24.77 22.11 16.84
CA GLU A 305 25.27 21.39 15.67
C GLU A 305 24.12 20.82 14.83
N LEU A 306 23.14 20.20 15.48
CA LEU A 306 21.94 19.71 14.78
C LEU A 306 21.12 20.88 14.19
N ASN A 307 20.91 21.95 14.96
CA ASN A 307 20.15 23.11 14.49
C ASN A 307 20.81 23.76 13.27
N THR A 308 22.15 23.84 13.24
CA THR A 308 22.90 24.32 12.07
C THR A 308 22.57 23.50 10.82
N VAL A 309 22.47 22.16 10.94
CA VAL A 309 22.06 21.30 9.82
C VAL A 309 20.61 21.55 9.42
N ILE A 310 19.69 21.59 10.39
CA ILE A 310 18.26 21.85 10.17
C ILE A 310 18.04 23.19 9.45
N ASP A 311 18.77 24.24 9.83
CA ASP A 311 18.69 25.57 9.24
C ASP A 311 19.15 25.61 7.78
N THR A 312 19.86 24.58 7.33
CA THR A 312 20.27 24.44 5.93
C THR A 312 19.22 23.75 5.05
N LEU A 313 18.17 23.15 5.62
CA LEU A 313 17.11 22.46 4.90
C LEU A 313 16.21 23.44 4.15
N ARG A 314 15.73 23.06 2.97
CA ARG A 314 14.99 23.95 2.06
C ARG A 314 13.77 23.22 1.53
N ALA A 315 12.62 23.92 1.46
CA ALA A 315 11.34 23.26 1.14
C ALA A 315 11.35 22.59 -0.25
N ASN A 316 12.13 23.13 -1.19
CA ASN A 316 12.23 22.66 -2.56
C ASN A 316 13.40 21.69 -2.84
N GLU A 317 14.01 21.12 -1.79
CA GLU A 317 15.03 20.07 -1.88
C GLU A 317 14.46 18.70 -1.51
N CYS A 318 15.07 17.62 -2.03
CA CYS A 318 14.66 16.25 -1.77
C CYS A 318 14.87 15.88 -0.30
N CYS A 319 13.91 15.17 0.30
CA CYS A 319 14.04 14.65 1.66
C CYS A 319 13.63 13.18 1.81
N THR A 320 12.87 12.63 0.86
CA THR A 320 12.47 11.22 0.87
C THR A 320 12.52 10.61 -0.53
N LEU A 321 12.86 9.33 -0.58
CA LEU A 321 12.91 8.51 -1.77
C LEU A 321 11.87 7.39 -1.65
N ILE A 322 10.95 7.34 -2.60
CA ILE A 322 9.98 6.24 -2.73
C ILE A 322 10.40 5.34 -3.89
N TYR A 323 10.80 4.11 -3.58
CA TYR A 323 11.17 3.14 -4.62
C TYR A 323 9.93 2.44 -5.18
N THR A 324 9.66 2.65 -6.47
CA THR A 324 8.53 2.01 -7.16
C THR A 324 9.02 0.87 -8.05
N SER A 325 8.41 -0.31 -7.92
CA SER A 325 8.64 -1.42 -8.85
C SER A 325 7.86 -1.18 -10.13
N GLY A 326 8.56 -0.93 -11.24
CA GLY A 326 7.97 -0.89 -12.58
C GLY A 326 7.56 -2.28 -13.09
N THR A 327 6.93 -2.31 -14.27
CA THR A 327 6.49 -3.54 -14.92
C THR A 327 7.65 -4.40 -15.45
N THR A 328 8.80 -3.79 -15.74
CA THR A 328 10.04 -4.46 -16.19
C THR A 328 11.25 -3.59 -15.84
N GLY A 329 12.11 -4.03 -14.90
CA GLY A 329 13.38 -3.37 -14.57
C GLY A 329 13.58 -3.05 -13.09
N ASN A 330 14.74 -2.47 -12.78
CA ASN A 330 15.09 -2.08 -11.42
C ASN A 330 14.11 -1.02 -10.88
N PRO A 331 13.85 -0.99 -9.55
CA PRO A 331 13.00 0.03 -8.95
C PRO A 331 13.49 1.45 -9.25
N LYS A 332 12.54 2.38 -9.44
CA LYS A 332 12.85 3.80 -9.66
C LYS A 332 12.78 4.56 -8.33
N GLY A 333 13.79 5.35 -8.01
CA GLY A 333 13.79 6.21 -6.82
C GLY A 333 13.04 7.51 -7.10
N VAL A 334 11.76 7.59 -6.73
CA VAL A 334 10.95 8.82 -6.84
C VAL A 334 11.44 9.82 -5.79
N MET A 335 11.99 10.96 -6.24
CA MET A 335 12.47 12.02 -5.37
C MET A 335 11.32 12.96 -4.97
N LEU A 336 11.00 12.98 -3.68
CA LEU A 336 10.01 13.89 -3.13
C LEU A 336 10.71 14.96 -2.27
N SER A 337 10.36 16.21 -2.55
CA SER A 337 10.80 17.37 -1.77
C SER A 337 10.10 17.46 -0.43
N HIS A 338 10.61 18.32 0.47
CA HIS A 338 9.85 18.66 1.67
C HIS A 338 8.46 19.23 1.31
N ASP A 339 8.39 20.14 0.33
CA ASP A 339 7.15 20.78 -0.12
C ASP A 339 6.14 19.78 -0.66
N ASN A 340 6.60 18.79 -1.42
CA ASN A 340 5.75 17.71 -1.92
C ASN A 340 4.95 17.05 -0.78
N LEU A 341 5.56 16.83 0.38
CA LEU A 341 4.94 16.15 1.51
C LEU A 341 4.10 17.09 2.38
N THR A 342 4.66 18.25 2.73
CA THR A 342 4.02 19.22 3.63
C THR A 342 2.79 19.84 2.97
N TRP A 343 2.87 20.18 1.69
CA TRP A 343 1.76 20.72 0.93
C TRP A 343 0.67 19.69 0.66
N THR A 344 1.03 18.49 0.16
CA THR A 344 0.03 17.45 -0.17
C THR A 344 -0.79 17.04 1.05
N SER A 345 -0.15 16.92 2.21
CA SER A 345 -0.83 16.59 3.47
C SER A 345 -1.78 17.70 3.91
N THR A 346 -1.35 18.96 3.78
CA THR A 346 -2.20 20.13 4.07
C THR A 346 -3.41 20.17 3.13
N ALA A 347 -3.21 20.05 1.82
CA ALA A 347 -4.28 20.09 0.83
C ALA A 347 -5.28 18.93 1.00
N ALA A 348 -4.79 17.70 1.20
CA ALA A 348 -5.63 16.52 1.39
C ALA A 348 -6.45 16.59 2.68
N GLY A 349 -5.84 17.03 3.80
CA GLY A 349 -6.55 17.17 5.06
C GLY A 349 -7.58 18.30 5.05
N GLN A 350 -7.29 19.42 4.39
CA GLN A 350 -8.25 20.51 4.18
C GLN A 350 -9.45 20.02 3.36
N MET A 351 -9.20 19.34 2.25
CA MET A 351 -10.25 18.83 1.35
C MET A 351 -11.14 17.78 2.03
N THR A 352 -10.57 16.96 2.92
CA THR A 352 -11.31 15.94 3.67
C THR A 352 -11.92 16.44 4.98
N GLY A 353 -11.65 17.70 5.36
CA GLY A 353 -12.21 18.31 6.56
C GLY A 353 -11.65 17.75 7.86
N LEU A 354 -10.37 17.38 7.90
CA LEU A 354 -9.71 16.88 9.11
C LEU A 354 -9.69 17.94 10.21
N ILE A 355 -9.90 17.48 11.45
CA ILE A 355 -9.85 18.33 12.65
C ILE A 355 -8.56 18.03 13.39
N TYR A 356 -7.84 19.09 13.77
CA TYR A 356 -6.58 18.97 14.51
C TYR A 356 -6.78 18.23 15.84
N GLY A 357 -5.95 17.22 16.09
CA GLY A 357 -5.94 16.44 17.33
C GLY A 357 -7.09 15.43 17.49
N GLU A 358 -7.93 15.23 16.46
CA GLU A 358 -9.04 14.26 16.54
C GLU A 358 -8.76 12.96 15.80
N GLU A 359 -7.87 12.98 14.81
CA GLU A 359 -7.71 11.85 13.90
C GLU A 359 -6.93 10.71 14.54
N VAL A 360 -7.45 9.49 14.41
CA VAL A 360 -6.84 8.26 14.88
C VAL A 360 -6.80 7.27 13.72
N VAL A 361 -5.60 6.81 13.35
CA VAL A 361 -5.39 5.88 12.23
C VAL A 361 -4.65 4.62 12.68
N VAL A 362 -4.81 3.53 11.91
CA VAL A 362 -4.07 2.28 12.11
C VAL A 362 -3.07 2.10 10.97
N SER A 363 -1.79 2.06 11.31
CA SER A 363 -0.69 1.87 10.37
C SER A 363 -0.38 0.38 10.20
N TYR A 364 -0.64 -0.15 9.01
CA TYR A 364 -0.41 -1.56 8.66
C TYR A 364 0.04 -1.75 7.19
N LEU A 365 -0.10 -0.73 6.35
CA LEU A 365 0.38 -0.75 4.96
C LEU A 365 1.88 -0.41 4.95
N PRO A 366 2.71 -1.06 4.13
CA PRO A 366 4.16 -0.85 4.19
C PRO A 366 4.56 0.62 4.09
N LEU A 367 5.31 1.13 5.07
CA LEU A 367 5.80 2.52 5.10
C LEU A 367 6.82 2.85 3.98
N SER A 368 7.29 1.84 3.26
CA SER A 368 8.03 2.03 2.00
C SER A 368 7.15 2.56 0.86
N HIS A 369 5.82 2.55 1.02
CA HIS A 369 4.87 3.03 0.02
C HIS A 369 4.34 4.42 0.39
N VAL A 370 4.22 5.31 -0.61
CA VAL A 370 3.79 6.71 -0.40
C VAL A 370 2.43 6.83 0.27
N ALA A 371 1.47 5.94 -0.05
CA ALA A 371 0.12 6.00 0.52
C ALA A 371 0.13 5.81 2.05
N ALA A 372 0.97 4.89 2.55
CA ALA A 372 1.14 4.68 3.98
C ALA A 372 1.85 5.87 4.62
N GLN A 373 2.89 6.43 3.99
CA GLN A 373 3.55 7.62 4.53
C GLN A 373 2.61 8.82 4.61
N VAL A 374 1.84 9.11 3.57
CA VAL A 374 0.90 10.24 3.57
C VAL A 374 -0.21 10.05 4.60
N ASN A 375 -0.85 8.88 4.64
CA ASN A 375 -1.95 8.62 5.57
C ASN A 375 -1.48 8.51 7.03
N ASP A 376 -0.46 7.70 7.28
CA ASP A 376 -0.08 7.28 8.63
C ASP A 376 0.88 8.28 9.29
N MET A 377 1.66 9.02 8.50
CA MET A 377 2.72 9.89 9.01
C MET A 377 2.44 11.36 8.69
N TRP A 378 2.38 11.74 7.41
CA TRP A 378 2.39 13.16 7.04
C TRP A 378 1.08 13.89 7.36
N LEU A 379 -0.08 13.26 7.14
CA LEU A 379 -1.37 13.80 7.59
C LEU A 379 -1.45 13.86 9.11
N CYS A 380 -0.95 12.84 9.81
CA CYS A 380 -0.95 12.82 11.28
C CYS A 380 -0.04 13.91 11.85
N ILE A 381 1.15 14.16 11.27
CA ILE A 381 1.98 15.30 11.64
C ILE A 381 1.18 16.59 11.41
N LYS A 382 0.67 16.84 10.19
CA LYS A 382 0.00 18.12 9.89
C LYS A 382 -1.21 18.41 10.78
N TYR A 383 -2.01 17.39 11.11
CA TYR A 383 -3.26 17.54 11.85
C TYR A 383 -3.17 17.02 13.29
N ALA A 384 -1.97 16.84 13.84
CA ALA A 384 -1.75 16.32 15.19
C ALA A 384 -2.49 15.00 15.49
N GLY A 385 -2.70 14.14 14.49
CA GLY A 385 -3.39 12.85 14.64
C GLY A 385 -2.56 11.80 15.39
N THR A 386 -3.21 10.75 15.89
CA THR A 386 -2.57 9.63 16.58
C THR A 386 -2.49 8.39 15.68
N THR A 387 -1.27 7.88 15.47
CA THR A 387 -1.02 6.67 14.68
C THR A 387 -0.80 5.45 15.58
N TYR A 388 -1.64 4.44 15.42
CA TYR A 388 -1.50 3.13 16.08
C TYR A 388 -0.84 2.13 15.14
N PHE A 389 0.28 1.55 15.55
CA PHE A 389 0.95 0.52 14.75
C PHE A 389 0.30 -0.84 14.95
N ALA A 390 -0.20 -1.42 13.85
CA ALA A 390 -0.74 -2.77 13.86
C ALA A 390 0.38 -3.80 14.10
N GLN A 391 -0.01 -4.98 14.59
CA GLN A 391 0.94 -6.07 14.80
C GLN A 391 1.49 -6.61 13.46
N PRO A 392 2.69 -7.20 13.41
CA PRO A 392 3.30 -7.68 12.16
C PRO A 392 2.47 -8.72 11.39
N ASP A 393 1.55 -9.39 12.07
CA ASP A 393 0.60 -10.36 11.51
C ASP A 393 -0.74 -9.73 11.08
N ALA A 394 -0.82 -8.39 10.97
CA ALA A 394 -2.04 -7.66 10.61
C ALA A 394 -2.71 -8.23 9.34
N LEU A 395 -1.93 -8.37 8.26
CA LEU A 395 -2.41 -8.91 6.99
C LEU A 395 -2.67 -10.43 7.01
N LYS A 396 -2.18 -11.13 8.05
CA LYS A 396 -2.41 -12.56 8.29
C LYS A 396 -3.67 -12.83 9.14
N GLY A 397 -4.29 -11.78 9.68
CA GLY A 397 -5.61 -11.89 10.32
C GLY A 397 -5.81 -11.04 11.56
N SER A 398 -4.74 -10.51 12.17
CA SER A 398 -4.84 -9.74 13.42
C SER A 398 -5.33 -8.29 13.22
N LEU A 399 -5.42 -7.80 11.98
CA LEU A 399 -5.90 -6.45 11.68
C LEU A 399 -7.29 -6.20 12.26
N GLY A 400 -8.20 -7.17 12.16
CA GLY A 400 -9.56 -7.03 12.71
C GLY A 400 -9.62 -6.90 14.23
N ALA A 401 -8.65 -7.49 14.96
CA ALA A 401 -8.54 -7.30 16.41
C ALA A 401 -8.01 -5.90 16.72
N THR A 402 -6.99 -5.46 15.99
CA THR A 402 -6.42 -4.10 16.12
C THR A 402 -7.48 -3.03 15.87
N LEU A 403 -8.28 -3.15 14.80
CA LEU A 403 -9.35 -2.19 14.49
C LEU A 403 -10.41 -2.10 15.60
N LYS A 404 -10.77 -3.23 16.23
CA LYS A 404 -11.72 -3.25 17.35
C LYS A 404 -11.19 -2.58 18.61
N GLU A 405 -9.90 -2.70 18.88
CA GLU A 405 -9.26 -2.04 20.03
C GLU A 405 -9.09 -0.55 19.80
N VAL A 406 -8.54 -0.17 18.63
CA VAL A 406 -8.16 1.22 18.32
C VAL A 406 -9.36 2.08 17.94
N ARG A 407 -10.33 1.50 17.22
CA ARG A 407 -11.52 2.18 16.68
C ARG A 407 -11.17 3.47 15.93
N PRO A 408 -10.49 3.37 14.78
CA PRO A 408 -9.95 4.53 14.06
C PRO A 408 -11.05 5.48 13.54
N THR A 409 -10.69 6.75 13.33
CA THR A 409 -11.55 7.78 12.72
C THR A 409 -11.45 7.80 11.20
N SER A 410 -10.34 7.34 10.64
CA SER A 410 -10.13 7.15 9.20
C SER A 410 -9.44 5.81 8.95
N PHE A 411 -9.86 5.09 7.92
CA PHE A 411 -9.27 3.82 7.56
C PHE A 411 -9.03 3.72 6.05
N LEU A 412 -7.77 3.54 5.67
CA LEU A 412 -7.34 3.29 4.30
C LEU A 412 -7.14 1.80 4.08
N GLY A 413 -7.95 1.21 3.21
CA GLY A 413 -7.85 -0.17 2.76
C GLY A 413 -7.49 -0.27 1.28
N VAL A 414 -6.54 -1.12 0.90
CA VAL A 414 -6.40 -1.53 -0.51
C VAL A 414 -7.55 -2.48 -0.89
N PRO A 415 -7.91 -2.64 -2.18
CA PRO A 415 -9.06 -3.46 -2.58
C PRO A 415 -9.11 -4.84 -1.94
N ARG A 416 -7.98 -5.55 -1.91
CA ARG A 416 -7.89 -6.88 -1.30
C ARG A 416 -8.24 -6.91 0.19
N VAL A 417 -7.97 -5.84 0.94
CA VAL A 417 -8.34 -5.73 2.36
C VAL A 417 -9.86 -5.62 2.50
N TRP A 418 -10.49 -4.77 1.68
CA TRP A 418 -11.95 -4.62 1.67
C TRP A 418 -12.66 -5.89 1.21
N GLU A 419 -12.15 -6.57 0.18
CA GLU A 419 -12.65 -7.87 -0.28
C GLU A 419 -12.58 -8.91 0.86
N LYS A 420 -11.44 -9.05 1.54
CA LYS A 420 -11.30 -9.96 2.68
C LYS A 420 -12.27 -9.64 3.83
N ILE A 421 -12.50 -8.36 4.12
CA ILE A 421 -13.50 -7.93 5.10
C ILE A 421 -14.90 -8.36 4.64
N GLN A 422 -15.25 -8.11 3.38
CA GLN A 422 -16.54 -8.51 2.79
C GLN A 422 -16.73 -10.03 2.84
N GLU A 423 -15.72 -10.83 2.47
CA GLU A 423 -15.74 -12.29 2.51
C GLU A 423 -16.02 -12.79 3.93
N LYS A 424 -15.25 -12.30 4.91
CA LYS A 424 -15.42 -12.66 6.33
C LYS A 424 -16.80 -12.28 6.87
N MET A 425 -17.33 -11.13 6.44
CA MET A 425 -18.68 -10.69 6.80
C MET A 425 -19.78 -11.56 6.15
N LYS A 426 -19.64 -11.90 4.87
CA LYS A 426 -20.55 -12.83 4.16
C LYS A 426 -20.56 -14.20 4.86
N ALA A 427 -19.38 -14.75 5.16
CA ALA A 427 -19.23 -16.05 5.85
C ALA A 427 -19.83 -16.03 7.28
N THR A 428 -19.60 -14.96 8.05
CA THR A 428 -20.20 -14.81 9.39
C THR A 428 -21.71 -14.63 9.31
N GLY A 429 -22.19 -13.87 8.32
CA GLY A 429 -23.60 -13.64 8.07
C GLY A 429 -24.36 -14.91 7.69
N ALA A 430 -23.75 -15.80 6.90
CA ALA A 430 -24.35 -17.06 6.47
C ALA A 430 -24.70 -18.01 7.63
N LYS A 431 -24.04 -17.87 8.78
CA LYS A 431 -24.31 -18.65 10.00
C LYS A 431 -25.49 -18.12 10.82
N ALA A 432 -26.11 -17.01 10.40
CA ALA A 432 -27.23 -16.39 11.13
C ALA A 432 -28.56 -17.12 10.90
N SER A 433 -29.50 -16.96 11.84
CA SER A 433 -30.85 -17.54 11.71
C SER A 433 -31.60 -16.97 10.49
N PRO A 434 -32.55 -17.70 9.89
CA PRO A 434 -33.29 -17.26 8.71
C PRO A 434 -34.01 -15.90 8.91
N LEU A 435 -34.53 -15.65 10.12
CA LEU A 435 -35.14 -14.36 10.46
C LEU A 435 -34.11 -13.22 10.43
N ARG A 436 -32.91 -13.45 10.99
CA ARG A 436 -31.83 -12.46 10.99
C ARG A 436 -31.31 -12.18 9.58
N LEU A 437 -31.21 -13.21 8.73
CA LEU A 437 -30.88 -13.06 7.31
C LEU A 437 -31.90 -12.19 6.56
N LYS A 438 -33.20 -12.38 6.80
CA LYS A 438 -34.25 -11.52 6.23
C LYS A 438 -34.11 -10.06 6.66
N VAL A 439 -33.87 -9.81 7.96
CA VAL A 439 -33.66 -8.46 8.49
C VAL A 439 -32.42 -7.80 7.88
N VAL A 440 -31.31 -8.53 7.77
CA VAL A 440 -30.08 -8.02 7.13
C VAL A 440 -30.30 -7.74 5.65
N GLY A 441 -30.99 -8.63 4.92
CA GLY A 441 -31.30 -8.43 3.51
C GLY A 441 -32.16 -7.18 3.26
N TRP A 442 -33.20 -6.99 4.07
CA TRP A 442 -34.03 -5.78 4.05
C TRP A 442 -33.21 -4.51 4.36
N ALA A 443 -32.42 -4.53 5.44
CA ALA A 443 -31.59 -3.40 5.81
C ALA A 443 -30.61 -3.04 4.70
N LYS A 444 -29.98 -4.03 4.07
CA LYS A 444 -29.07 -3.81 2.93
C LYS A 444 -29.77 -3.13 1.74
N ALA A 445 -30.98 -3.54 1.40
CA ALA A 445 -31.74 -2.90 0.32
C ALA A 445 -32.04 -1.42 0.64
N VAL A 446 -32.47 -1.13 1.87
CA VAL A 446 -32.72 0.23 2.36
C VAL A 446 -31.44 1.08 2.36
N GLY A 447 -30.32 0.52 2.83
CA GLY A 447 -29.03 1.20 2.87
C GLY A 447 -28.49 1.51 1.48
N LEU A 448 -28.64 0.59 0.53
CA LEU A 448 -28.23 0.80 -0.85
C LEU A 448 -29.07 1.90 -1.53
N GLN A 449 -30.39 1.87 -1.34
CA GLN A 449 -31.29 2.90 -1.85
C GLN A 449 -30.94 4.29 -1.29
N TYR A 450 -30.71 4.39 0.02
CA TYR A 450 -30.30 5.65 0.66
C TYR A 450 -29.00 6.19 0.06
N ASN A 451 -27.97 5.35 -0.04
CA ASN A 451 -26.66 5.77 -0.53
C ASN A 451 -26.70 6.17 -2.02
N TYR A 452 -27.48 5.47 -2.85
CA TYR A 452 -27.72 5.91 -4.23
C TYR A 452 -28.46 7.26 -4.29
N SER A 453 -29.46 7.49 -3.45
CA SER A 453 -30.17 8.77 -3.40
C SER A 453 -29.28 9.92 -2.91
N ALA A 454 -28.40 9.66 -1.94
CA ALA A 454 -27.41 10.61 -1.47
C ALA A 454 -26.38 10.93 -2.58
N MET A 455 -25.87 9.91 -3.26
CA MET A 455 -24.95 10.04 -4.40
C MET A 455 -25.54 10.89 -5.54
N ASN A 456 -26.81 10.67 -5.88
CA ASN A 456 -27.53 11.41 -6.91
C ASN A 456 -28.01 12.81 -6.46
N LYS A 457 -27.72 13.22 -5.22
CA LYS A 457 -28.18 14.49 -4.61
C LYS A 457 -29.71 14.63 -4.57
N GLU A 458 -30.43 13.52 -4.63
CA GLU A 458 -31.89 13.46 -4.46
C GLU A 458 -32.29 13.58 -2.98
N HIS A 459 -31.38 13.24 -2.07
CA HIS A 459 -31.51 13.34 -0.60
C HIS A 459 -32.78 12.65 -0.03
N GLN A 460 -33.29 11.63 -0.70
CA GLN A 460 -34.43 10.86 -0.20
C GLN A 460 -33.95 9.87 0.85
N VAL A 461 -34.55 9.91 2.04
CA VAL A 461 -34.30 8.95 3.11
C VAL A 461 -35.38 7.87 3.05
N PRO A 462 -35.06 6.62 2.65
CA PRO A 462 -36.06 5.57 2.56
C PRO A 462 -36.69 5.27 3.93
N TRP A 463 -37.98 4.95 3.93
CA TRP A 463 -38.68 4.56 5.16
C TRP A 463 -38.02 3.33 5.79
N GLY A 464 -37.64 3.44 7.06
CA GLY A 464 -36.92 2.39 7.78
C GLY A 464 -35.38 2.50 7.74
N PHE A 465 -34.80 3.54 7.13
CA PHE A 465 -33.35 3.76 7.17
C PHE A 465 -32.83 3.93 8.61
N MET A 466 -33.47 4.79 9.42
CA MET A 466 -33.08 4.97 10.83
C MET A 466 -33.17 3.66 11.62
N LEU A 467 -34.19 2.84 11.32
CA LEU A 467 -34.36 1.52 11.95
C LEU A 467 -33.27 0.53 11.49
N SER A 468 -32.93 0.54 10.20
CA SER A 468 -31.84 -0.25 9.63
C SER A 468 -30.48 0.12 10.23
N ASP A 469 -30.24 1.41 10.44
CA ASP A 469 -29.01 1.91 11.06
C ASP A 469 -28.89 1.43 12.51
N ALA A 470 -29.96 1.55 13.29
CA ALA A 470 -29.99 1.10 14.69
C ALA A 470 -29.88 -0.43 14.84
N LEU A 471 -30.57 -1.19 13.99
CA LEU A 471 -30.63 -2.66 14.12
C LEU A 471 -29.43 -3.38 13.50
N VAL A 472 -28.87 -2.84 12.41
CA VAL A 472 -27.87 -3.52 11.57
C VAL A 472 -26.61 -2.69 11.41
N PHE A 473 -26.67 -1.50 10.79
CA PHE A 473 -25.45 -0.82 10.35
C PHE A 473 -24.54 -0.41 11.51
N LYS A 474 -25.11 0.15 12.60
CA LYS A 474 -24.34 0.50 13.81
C LYS A 474 -23.64 -0.71 14.41
N LYS A 475 -24.30 -1.88 14.43
CA LYS A 475 -23.70 -3.13 14.93
C LYS A 475 -22.58 -3.63 14.03
N VAL A 476 -22.77 -3.53 12.71
CA VAL A 476 -21.74 -3.88 11.72
C VAL A 476 -20.51 -3.02 11.92
N ARG A 477 -20.67 -1.69 12.03
CA ARG A 477 -19.55 -0.77 12.29
C ARG A 477 -18.80 -1.11 13.57
N VAL A 478 -19.52 -1.40 14.66
CA VAL A 478 -18.90 -1.82 15.94
C VAL A 478 -18.13 -3.14 15.79
N VAL A 479 -18.69 -4.13 15.10
CA VAL A 479 -18.03 -5.43 14.88
C VAL A 479 -16.76 -5.29 14.03
N LEU A 480 -16.72 -4.34 13.10
CA LEU A 480 -15.54 -4.05 12.30
C LEU A 480 -14.52 -3.15 13.03
N GLY A 481 -14.89 -2.53 14.15
CA GLY A 481 -14.10 -1.49 14.79
C GLY A 481 -14.13 -0.15 14.05
N LEU A 482 -15.09 0.04 13.14
CA LEU A 482 -15.21 1.25 12.30
C LEU A 482 -16.37 2.15 12.74
N ASP A 483 -16.80 2.06 14.00
CA ASP A 483 -17.94 2.83 14.51
C ASP A 483 -17.63 4.30 14.82
N ARG A 484 -16.34 4.65 14.93
CA ARG A 484 -15.84 6.04 14.93
C ARG A 484 -15.34 6.49 13.56
N CYS A 485 -15.31 5.60 12.58
CA CYS A 485 -14.71 5.86 11.28
C CYS A 485 -15.61 6.77 10.46
N LYS A 486 -15.15 8.00 10.21
CA LYS A 486 -15.81 9.01 9.38
C LYS A 486 -15.53 8.77 7.90
N MET A 487 -14.38 8.19 7.56
CA MET A 487 -13.90 8.01 6.18
C MET A 487 -13.26 6.64 5.98
N CYS A 488 -13.82 5.86 5.04
CA CYS A 488 -13.28 4.57 4.62
C CYS A 488 -12.69 4.73 3.21
N PHE A 489 -11.38 4.88 3.09
CA PHE A 489 -10.73 5.08 1.80
C PHE A 489 -10.32 3.78 1.12
N THR A 490 -10.32 3.79 -0.21
CA THR A 490 -9.69 2.77 -1.04
C THR A 490 -8.89 3.38 -2.18
N GLY A 491 -7.78 2.74 -2.56
CA GLY A 491 -6.91 3.20 -3.64
C GLY A 491 -5.81 2.20 -3.99
N ALA A 492 -4.79 2.66 -4.71
CA ALA A 492 -3.66 1.88 -5.25
C ALA A 492 -4.00 0.86 -6.36
N ALA A 493 -5.23 0.35 -6.39
CA ALA A 493 -5.78 -0.45 -7.47
C ALA A 493 -7.30 -0.20 -7.61
N PRO A 494 -7.88 -0.47 -8.80
CA PRO A 494 -9.33 -0.40 -8.99
C PRO A 494 -10.10 -1.31 -8.03
N MET A 495 -11.26 -0.85 -7.58
CA MET A 495 -12.22 -1.65 -6.81
C MET A 495 -13.31 -2.19 -7.74
N THR A 496 -13.95 -3.31 -7.38
CA THR A 496 -15.13 -3.78 -8.12
C THR A 496 -16.39 -3.05 -7.69
N LYS A 497 -17.30 -2.80 -8.65
CA LYS A 497 -18.62 -2.21 -8.36
C LYS A 497 -19.39 -3.01 -7.30
N GLU A 498 -19.35 -4.35 -7.35
CA GLU A 498 -20.02 -5.21 -6.35
C GLU A 498 -19.53 -4.93 -4.93
N THR A 499 -18.21 -4.76 -4.75
CA THR A 499 -17.63 -4.49 -3.43
C THR A 499 -18.06 -3.11 -2.93
N LEU A 500 -18.02 -2.08 -3.78
CA LEU A 500 -18.51 -0.75 -3.44
C LEU A 500 -19.98 -0.77 -3.02
N GLU A 501 -20.84 -1.38 -3.83
CA GLU A 501 -22.28 -1.50 -3.54
C GLU A 501 -22.54 -2.32 -2.27
N TYR A 502 -21.74 -3.35 -2.00
CA TYR A 502 -21.84 -4.14 -0.79
C TYR A 502 -21.63 -3.28 0.46
N PHE A 503 -20.57 -2.48 0.51
CA PHE A 503 -20.28 -1.62 1.67
C PHE A 503 -21.24 -0.42 1.74
N MET A 504 -21.63 0.17 0.61
CA MET A 504 -22.71 1.16 0.54
C MET A 504 -24.02 0.61 1.09
N SER A 505 -24.38 -0.64 0.80
CA SER A 505 -25.59 -1.28 1.33
C SER A 505 -25.58 -1.40 2.86
N LEU A 506 -24.41 -1.33 3.48
CA LEU A 506 -24.21 -1.35 4.93
C LEU A 506 -24.05 0.05 5.55
N ASN A 507 -24.35 1.09 4.77
CA ASN A 507 -24.12 2.49 5.14
C ASN A 507 -22.66 2.76 5.56
N LEU A 508 -21.74 2.21 4.75
CA LEU A 508 -20.29 2.36 4.85
C LEU A 508 -19.72 2.61 3.44
N PRO A 509 -20.04 3.74 2.79
CA PRO A 509 -19.51 4.01 1.45
C PRO A 509 -17.97 4.02 1.48
N LEU A 510 -17.35 3.30 0.55
CA LEU A 510 -15.90 3.35 0.35
C LEU A 510 -15.57 4.51 -0.59
N LEU A 511 -14.69 5.39 -0.14
CA LEU A 511 -14.26 6.58 -0.85
C LEU A 511 -13.02 6.26 -1.67
N GLU A 512 -13.12 6.32 -2.99
CA GLU A 512 -11.97 6.08 -3.85
C GLU A 512 -11.04 7.29 -3.88
N LEU A 513 -9.74 7.02 -3.85
CA LEU A 513 -8.67 7.98 -4.12
C LEU A 513 -7.80 7.49 -5.26
N TYR A 514 -7.29 8.43 -6.05
CA TYR A 514 -6.38 8.15 -7.16
C TYR A 514 -5.15 9.03 -7.10
N GLY A 515 -4.01 8.44 -7.43
CA GLY A 515 -2.70 9.07 -7.38
C GLY A 515 -1.58 8.02 -7.44
N MET A 516 -0.34 8.49 -7.45
CA MET A 516 0.85 7.66 -7.62
C MET A 516 2.01 8.19 -6.76
N SER A 517 3.14 7.47 -6.75
CA SER A 517 4.32 7.93 -5.99
C SER A 517 4.88 9.22 -6.57
N GLU A 518 4.88 9.33 -7.89
CA GLU A 518 5.31 10.50 -8.66
C GLU A 518 4.40 11.73 -8.43
N SER A 519 3.23 11.55 -7.81
CA SER A 519 2.32 12.62 -7.39
C SER A 519 2.24 12.77 -5.87
N SER A 520 3.23 12.28 -5.13
CA SER A 520 3.29 12.36 -3.66
C SER A 520 2.06 11.79 -2.94
N GLY A 521 1.44 10.76 -3.51
CA GLY A 521 0.20 10.19 -3.00
C GLY A 521 -1.02 10.69 -3.78
N PRO A 522 -2.08 11.18 -3.12
CA PRO A 522 -3.35 11.46 -3.80
C PRO A 522 -3.24 12.64 -4.78
N HIS A 523 -3.87 12.49 -5.93
CA HIS A 523 -4.15 13.58 -6.88
C HIS A 523 -5.65 13.92 -6.90
N SER A 524 -6.52 12.93 -6.73
CA SER A 524 -7.95 13.11 -6.55
C SER A 524 -8.49 12.29 -5.37
N LEU A 525 -9.53 12.81 -4.74
CA LEU A 525 -10.17 12.23 -3.55
C LEU A 525 -11.68 12.27 -3.69
N SER A 526 -12.35 11.15 -3.39
CA SER A 526 -13.79 11.12 -3.14
C SER A 526 -14.10 11.64 -1.74
N LEU A 527 -15.19 12.41 -1.62
CA LEU A 527 -15.66 12.94 -0.34
C LEU A 527 -16.97 12.27 0.05
N ILE A 528 -17.21 12.12 1.36
CA ILE A 528 -18.46 11.55 1.86
C ILE A 528 -19.70 12.35 1.40
N SER A 529 -19.52 13.65 1.16
CA SER A 529 -20.55 14.56 0.64
C SER A 529 -20.71 14.53 -0.88
N ASP A 530 -19.77 13.94 -1.62
CA ASP A 530 -19.73 13.98 -3.09
C ASP A 530 -18.87 12.81 -3.63
N TYR A 531 -19.35 11.58 -3.43
CA TYR A 531 -18.73 10.36 -3.97
C TYR A 531 -19.52 9.87 -5.19
N HIS A 532 -18.88 9.07 -6.04
CA HIS A 532 -19.52 8.40 -7.18
C HIS A 532 -19.03 6.95 -7.24
N ILE A 533 -19.90 6.01 -7.60
CA ILE A 533 -19.47 4.64 -7.86
C ILE A 533 -18.47 4.62 -9.02
N MET A 534 -17.30 4.00 -8.79
CA MET A 534 -16.16 3.94 -9.74
C MET A 534 -15.53 5.30 -10.07
N GLY A 535 -15.94 6.36 -9.38
CA GLY A 535 -15.33 7.68 -9.51
C GLY A 535 -14.25 7.84 -8.46
N CYS A 536 -13.06 8.27 -8.87
CA CYS A 536 -11.93 8.56 -8.01
C CYS A 536 -11.98 9.98 -7.39
N GLY A 537 -13.17 10.58 -7.41
CA GLY A 537 -13.45 11.88 -6.81
C GLY A 537 -12.86 13.07 -7.55
N LYS A 538 -12.77 14.20 -6.85
CA LYS A 538 -12.32 15.47 -7.43
C LYS A 538 -10.83 15.67 -7.24
N VAL A 539 -10.24 16.43 -8.16
CA VAL A 539 -8.85 16.86 -8.10
C VAL A 539 -8.60 17.64 -6.80
N LEU A 540 -7.48 17.37 -6.13
CA LEU A 540 -7.04 18.12 -4.95
C LEU A 540 -7.00 19.62 -5.24
N THR A 541 -7.45 20.44 -4.28
CA THR A 541 -7.43 21.89 -4.44
C THR A 541 -6.01 22.41 -4.63
N GLY A 542 -5.77 23.21 -5.67
CA GLY A 542 -4.44 23.67 -6.07
C GLY A 542 -3.69 22.72 -7.03
N CYS A 543 -4.30 21.58 -7.40
CA CYS A 543 -3.85 20.74 -8.51
C CYS A 543 -4.69 20.99 -9.76
N LYS A 544 -4.16 20.60 -10.92
CA LYS A 544 -4.88 20.58 -12.20
C LYS A 544 -4.73 19.21 -12.87
N THR A 545 -5.71 18.88 -13.68
CA THR A 545 -5.75 17.70 -14.52
C THR A 545 -5.94 18.11 -15.96
N LYS A 546 -5.23 17.43 -16.86
CA LYS A 546 -5.42 17.49 -18.31
C LYS A 546 -5.67 16.05 -18.80
N LEU A 547 -6.60 15.87 -19.73
CA LEU A 547 -6.73 14.63 -20.49
C LEU A 547 -5.99 14.82 -21.80
N ASP A 548 -4.85 14.16 -21.98
CA ASP A 548 -4.08 14.22 -23.22
C ASP A 548 -4.68 13.27 -24.26
N LYS A 549 -4.87 13.78 -25.49
CA LYS A 549 -5.41 13.05 -26.65
C LYS A 549 -6.69 12.25 -26.32
N PRO A 550 -7.77 12.90 -25.85
CA PRO A 550 -9.01 12.21 -25.56
C PRO A 550 -9.62 11.61 -26.82
N ASP A 551 -10.15 10.38 -26.71
CA ASP A 551 -10.94 9.73 -27.75
C ASP A 551 -12.36 10.32 -27.86
N GLU A 552 -13.18 9.76 -28.75
CA GLU A 552 -14.58 10.20 -28.95
C GLU A 552 -15.45 10.02 -27.71
N GLU A 553 -15.07 9.11 -26.79
CA GLU A 553 -15.76 8.86 -25.52
C GLU A 553 -15.21 9.74 -24.37
N GLY A 554 -14.23 10.60 -24.67
CA GLY A 554 -13.57 11.50 -23.73
C GLY A 554 -12.48 10.84 -22.88
N ASN A 555 -12.06 9.61 -23.18
CA ASN A 555 -10.95 8.97 -22.48
C ASN A 555 -9.62 9.46 -23.06
N GLY A 556 -8.80 10.10 -22.22
CA GLY A 556 -7.44 10.50 -22.57
C GLY A 556 -6.46 10.05 -21.50
N GLU A 557 -5.16 10.21 -21.76
CA GLU A 557 -4.15 10.01 -20.74
C GLU A 557 -4.32 11.08 -19.65
N VAL A 558 -4.45 10.67 -18.39
CA VAL A 558 -4.60 11.61 -17.29
C VAL A 558 -3.23 12.20 -16.96
N CYS A 559 -3.10 13.52 -17.06
CA CYS A 559 -1.87 14.25 -16.77
C CYS A 559 -2.06 15.16 -15.57
N PHE A 560 -1.07 15.20 -14.67
CA PHE A 560 -1.14 15.93 -13.41
C PHE A 560 -0.28 17.20 -13.42
N TRP A 561 -0.77 18.23 -12.75
CA TRP A 561 -0.03 19.44 -12.45
C TRP A 561 -0.32 19.89 -11.02
N GLY A 562 0.72 20.31 -10.29
CA GLY A 562 0.59 20.82 -8.93
C GLY A 562 1.86 20.62 -8.11
N ARG A 563 1.89 21.17 -6.89
CA ARG A 563 3.03 21.07 -5.95
C ARG A 563 3.27 19.65 -5.45
N HIS A 564 2.32 18.73 -5.62
CA HIS A 564 2.45 17.32 -5.30
C HIS A 564 3.22 16.51 -6.36
N VAL A 565 3.47 17.06 -7.56
CA VAL A 565 4.29 16.39 -8.58
C VAL A 565 5.74 16.33 -8.12
N PHE A 566 6.33 15.13 -8.16
CA PHE A 566 7.70 14.82 -7.74
C PHE A 566 8.78 15.71 -8.38
N MET A 567 9.99 15.65 -7.81
CA MET A 567 11.15 16.31 -8.38
C MET A 567 11.67 15.57 -9.63
N GLY A 568 11.51 14.25 -9.68
CA GLY A 568 11.98 13.39 -10.76
C GLY A 568 12.45 12.03 -10.22
N TYR A 569 13.11 11.25 -11.07
CA TYR A 569 13.68 9.96 -10.68
C TYR A 569 15.18 10.08 -10.43
N LEU A 570 15.63 9.59 -9.27
CA LEU A 570 17.03 9.60 -8.86
C LEU A 570 17.90 8.82 -9.84
N ASN A 571 18.93 9.48 -10.39
CA ASN A 571 19.91 8.91 -11.32
C ASN A 571 19.28 8.30 -12.59
N MET A 572 18.10 8.78 -13.00
CA MET A 572 17.37 8.28 -14.18
C MET A 572 16.77 9.41 -15.04
N PRO A 573 17.62 10.25 -15.70
CA PRO A 573 17.14 11.35 -16.54
C PRO A 573 16.22 10.88 -17.69
N ASP A 574 16.54 9.77 -18.36
CA ASP A 574 15.72 9.25 -19.47
C ASP A 574 14.30 8.88 -19.02
N LYS A 575 14.17 8.27 -17.83
CA LYS A 575 12.86 7.90 -17.27
C LYS A 575 12.07 9.10 -16.79
N MET A 576 12.76 10.17 -16.41
CA MET A 576 12.14 11.44 -16.05
C MET A 576 11.59 12.14 -17.30
N GLU A 577 12.35 12.16 -18.40
CA GLU A 577 11.89 12.70 -19.69
C GLU A 577 10.69 11.92 -20.28
N GLU A 578 10.64 10.59 -20.06
CA GLU A 578 9.45 9.80 -20.42
C GLU A 578 8.19 10.18 -19.61
N ALA A 579 8.36 10.64 -18.37
CA ALA A 579 7.28 10.87 -17.42
C ALA A 579 6.76 12.31 -17.39
N LEU A 580 7.56 13.29 -17.79
CA LEU A 580 7.19 14.71 -17.81
C LEU A 580 7.10 15.22 -19.26
N ASP A 581 6.04 15.95 -19.60
CA ASP A 581 5.99 16.68 -20.86
C ASP A 581 6.85 17.96 -20.82
N GLN A 582 7.00 18.63 -21.96
CA GLN A 582 7.85 19.83 -22.10
C GLN A 582 7.39 20.99 -21.22
N ASP A 583 6.11 21.05 -20.88
CA ASP A 583 5.52 22.06 -20.02
C ASP A 583 5.65 21.69 -18.53
N GLY A 584 6.01 20.44 -18.23
CA GLY A 584 6.22 19.91 -16.88
C GLY A 584 5.01 19.21 -16.26
N TRP A 585 4.02 18.80 -17.08
CA TRP A 585 2.94 17.92 -16.65
C TRP A 585 3.44 16.49 -16.47
N LEU A 586 3.00 15.86 -15.39
CA LEU A 586 3.27 14.45 -15.14
C LEU A 586 2.28 13.58 -15.91
N ARG A 587 2.80 12.73 -16.79
CA ARG A 587 2.05 11.70 -17.50
C ARG A 587 1.83 10.50 -16.59
N SER A 588 0.59 10.24 -16.19
CA SER A 588 0.30 9.12 -15.28
C SER A 588 0.51 7.75 -15.93
N GLY A 589 0.38 7.67 -17.26
CA GLY A 589 0.30 6.41 -17.99
C GLY A 589 -1.04 5.68 -17.82
N ASP A 590 -2.03 6.31 -17.17
CA ASP A 590 -3.37 5.80 -16.98
C ASP A 590 -4.37 6.60 -17.85
N LEU A 591 -5.37 5.89 -18.38
CA LEU A 591 -6.46 6.47 -19.14
C LEU A 591 -7.63 6.80 -18.22
N GLY A 592 -8.28 7.92 -18.49
CA GLY A 592 -9.46 8.31 -17.74
C GLY A 592 -10.26 9.40 -18.42
N LYS A 593 -11.38 9.74 -17.79
CA LYS A 593 -12.30 10.79 -18.21
C LYS A 593 -12.84 11.56 -17.02
N GLN A 594 -13.27 12.79 -17.25
CA GLN A 594 -13.84 13.66 -16.23
C GLN A 594 -15.31 13.91 -16.56
N ASN A 595 -16.19 13.78 -15.56
CA ASN A 595 -17.60 14.08 -15.74
C ASN A 595 -17.89 15.59 -15.55
N SER A 596 -19.15 15.99 -15.75
CA SER A 596 -19.59 17.39 -15.59
C SER A 596 -19.47 17.95 -14.16
N ASN A 597 -19.21 17.10 -13.17
CA ASN A 597 -19.05 17.47 -11.76
C ASN A 597 -17.56 17.46 -11.33
N ASP A 598 -16.63 17.44 -12.28
CA ASP A 598 -15.19 17.35 -12.05
C ASP A 598 -14.73 16.08 -11.31
N CYS A 599 -15.55 15.03 -11.35
CA CYS A 599 -15.16 13.71 -10.83
C CYS A 599 -14.38 12.95 -11.89
N LEU A 600 -13.20 12.47 -11.51
CA LEU A 600 -12.29 11.72 -12.38
C LEU A 600 -12.64 10.22 -12.33
N PHE A 601 -12.67 9.58 -13.50
CA PHE A 601 -12.88 8.14 -13.65
C PHE A 601 -11.67 7.54 -14.37
N ILE A 602 -11.07 6.51 -13.79
CA ILE A 602 -9.95 5.79 -14.40
C ILE A 602 -10.49 4.59 -15.16
N THR A 603 -10.19 4.51 -16.45
CA THR A 603 -10.74 3.52 -17.38
C THR A 603 -9.75 2.45 -17.81
N GLY A 604 -8.45 2.67 -17.58
CA GLY A 604 -7.43 1.67 -17.83
C GLY A 604 -6.02 2.21 -17.67
N ARG A 605 -5.03 1.37 -18.00
CA ARG A 605 -3.61 1.73 -17.96
C ARG A 605 -2.98 1.48 -19.31
N ILE A 606 -2.32 2.49 -19.89
CA ILE A 606 -1.82 2.46 -21.27
C ILE A 606 -0.88 1.27 -21.50
N LYS A 607 0.02 1.00 -20.55
CA LYS A 607 0.98 -0.11 -20.64
C LYS A 607 0.36 -1.50 -20.38
N GLU A 608 -0.85 -1.56 -19.84
CA GLU A 608 -1.57 -2.82 -19.58
C GLU A 608 -2.73 -3.03 -20.56
N LEU A 609 -2.98 -2.07 -21.47
CA LEU A 609 -3.92 -2.28 -22.56
C LEU A 609 -3.43 -3.44 -23.42
N ILE A 610 -4.29 -4.43 -23.57
CA ILE A 610 -4.07 -5.52 -24.50
C ILE A 610 -4.39 -4.99 -25.89
N ILE A 611 -3.39 -4.96 -26.76
CA ILE A 611 -3.59 -4.66 -28.17
C ILE A 611 -3.64 -6.00 -28.90
N THR A 612 -4.83 -6.46 -29.23
CA THR A 612 -4.99 -7.75 -29.93
C THR A 612 -4.31 -7.72 -31.30
N ALA A 613 -4.09 -8.89 -31.92
CA ALA A 613 -3.55 -8.95 -33.29
C ALA A 613 -4.43 -8.19 -34.32
N GLY A 614 -5.71 -7.96 -34.01
CA GLY A 614 -6.63 -7.16 -34.82
C GLY A 614 -6.55 -5.64 -34.59
N GLY A 615 -5.69 -5.16 -33.69
CA GLY A 615 -5.52 -3.74 -33.39
C GLY A 615 -6.51 -3.16 -32.36
N GLU A 616 -7.39 -3.99 -31.80
CA GLU A 616 -8.34 -3.58 -30.75
C GLU A 616 -7.64 -3.41 -29.40
N ASN A 617 -7.88 -2.26 -28.76
CA ASN A 617 -7.35 -1.92 -27.43
C ASN A 617 -8.33 -2.38 -26.35
N ILE A 618 -7.88 -3.27 -25.47
CA ILE A 618 -8.73 -3.92 -24.48
C ILE A 618 -8.18 -3.68 -23.08
N PRO A 619 -8.92 -2.98 -22.19
CA PRO A 619 -8.57 -2.91 -20.79
C PRO A 619 -8.85 -4.27 -20.11
N PRO A 620 -7.85 -4.92 -19.50
CA PRO A 620 -8.02 -6.28 -18.98
C PRO A 620 -8.84 -6.36 -17.69
N VAL A 621 -8.63 -5.40 -16.77
CA VAL A 621 -9.19 -5.42 -15.41
C VAL A 621 -10.73 -5.53 -15.38
N PRO A 622 -11.49 -4.77 -16.20
CA PRO A 622 -12.95 -4.91 -16.21
C PRO A 622 -13.45 -6.32 -16.53
N ILE A 623 -12.76 -7.05 -17.42
CA ILE A 623 -13.13 -8.41 -17.82
C ILE A 623 -12.75 -9.41 -16.72
N GLU A 624 -11.58 -9.24 -16.11
CA GLU A 624 -11.10 -10.06 -14.98
C GLU A 624 -12.03 -9.96 -13.77
N ASP A 625 -12.41 -8.74 -13.40
CA ASP A 625 -13.30 -8.46 -12.28
C ASP A 625 -14.72 -8.99 -12.54
N ALA A 626 -15.22 -8.86 -13.77
CA ALA A 626 -16.52 -9.40 -14.16
C ALA A 626 -16.57 -10.93 -14.00
N LEU A 627 -15.50 -11.64 -14.36
CA LEU A 627 -15.44 -13.09 -14.18
C LEU A 627 -15.37 -13.49 -12.71
N LYS A 628 -14.54 -12.81 -11.91
CA LYS A 628 -14.45 -13.08 -10.46
C LYS A 628 -15.81 -12.91 -9.76
N ALA A 629 -16.61 -11.93 -10.18
CA ALA A 629 -17.96 -11.71 -9.66
C ALA A 629 -18.93 -12.85 -10.02
N GLU A 630 -18.82 -13.42 -11.23
CA GLU A 630 -19.67 -14.53 -11.69
C GLU A 630 -19.24 -15.91 -11.13
N ALA A 631 -17.95 -16.10 -10.87
CA ALA A 631 -17.36 -17.35 -10.36
C ALA A 631 -16.48 -17.10 -9.12
N ASN A 632 -17.12 -16.99 -7.95
CA ASN A 632 -16.48 -16.64 -6.68
C ASN A 632 -15.47 -17.67 -6.12
N ILE A 633 -15.28 -18.83 -6.78
CA ILE A 633 -14.18 -19.75 -6.47
C ILE A 633 -12.83 -19.22 -6.96
N ILE A 634 -12.83 -18.30 -7.93
CA ILE A 634 -11.64 -17.73 -8.53
C ILE A 634 -11.01 -16.72 -7.55
N SER A 635 -9.71 -16.85 -7.30
CA SER A 635 -8.93 -15.90 -6.50
C SER A 635 -8.39 -14.78 -7.38
N ASN A 636 -7.61 -15.13 -8.40
CA ASN A 636 -7.05 -14.22 -9.39
C ASN A 636 -7.44 -14.65 -10.80
N ALA A 637 -7.71 -13.65 -11.64
CA ALA A 637 -7.95 -13.81 -13.07
C ALA A 637 -7.00 -12.86 -13.81
N MET A 638 -6.22 -13.38 -14.75
CA MET A 638 -5.34 -12.58 -15.59
C MET A 638 -5.69 -12.79 -17.06
N LEU A 639 -6.21 -11.74 -17.69
CA LEU A 639 -6.52 -11.70 -19.10
C LEU A 639 -5.23 -11.65 -19.93
N LEU A 640 -5.22 -12.44 -20.99
CA LEU A 640 -4.16 -12.57 -21.97
C LEU A 640 -4.71 -12.23 -23.35
N GLY A 641 -3.90 -11.61 -24.19
CA GLY A 641 -4.36 -11.26 -25.53
C GLY A 641 -3.45 -10.31 -26.30
N ASP A 642 -2.42 -9.75 -25.66
CA ASP A 642 -1.54 -8.76 -26.29
C ASP A 642 -0.80 -9.39 -27.48
N LYS A 643 -1.04 -8.84 -28.67
CA LYS A 643 -0.57 -9.33 -29.98
C LYS A 643 -1.03 -10.76 -30.31
N LEU A 644 -2.04 -11.28 -29.61
CA LEU A 644 -2.57 -12.63 -29.81
C LEU A 644 -3.88 -12.58 -30.61
N LYS A 645 -4.23 -13.72 -31.23
CA LYS A 645 -5.39 -13.86 -32.13
C LYS A 645 -6.74 -13.68 -31.43
N PHE A 646 -6.79 -14.01 -30.14
CA PHE A 646 -7.99 -13.93 -29.31
C PHE A 646 -7.60 -13.79 -27.84
N LEU A 647 -8.57 -13.38 -27.02
CA LEU A 647 -8.38 -13.28 -25.58
C LEU A 647 -8.42 -14.66 -24.91
N SER A 648 -7.50 -14.89 -23.97
CA SER A 648 -7.52 -16.05 -23.06
C SER A 648 -7.35 -15.61 -21.61
N MET A 649 -7.44 -16.52 -20.66
CA MET A 649 -7.30 -16.18 -19.23
C MET A 649 -6.53 -17.23 -18.42
N LEU A 650 -5.66 -16.76 -17.52
CA LEU A 650 -5.13 -17.56 -16.42
C LEU A 650 -6.01 -17.35 -15.19
N LEU A 651 -6.43 -18.44 -14.57
CA LEU A 651 -7.27 -18.44 -13.37
C LEU A 651 -6.55 -19.12 -12.22
N THR A 652 -6.71 -18.63 -11.00
CA THR A 652 -6.31 -19.33 -9.78
C THR A 652 -7.54 -19.56 -8.89
N LEU A 653 -7.48 -20.54 -8.01
CA LEU A 653 -8.56 -20.84 -7.06
C LEU A 653 -8.24 -20.30 -5.67
N LYS A 654 -9.29 -19.94 -4.91
CA LYS A 654 -9.12 -19.49 -3.53
C LYS A 654 -8.66 -20.65 -2.65
N CYS A 655 -7.52 -20.48 -2.00
CA CYS A 655 -6.92 -21.43 -1.05
C CYS A 655 -6.67 -20.78 0.31
N GLU A 656 -6.39 -21.63 1.30
CA GLU A 656 -5.80 -21.20 2.56
C GLU A 656 -4.36 -20.73 2.34
N VAL A 657 -3.91 -19.82 3.19
CA VAL A 657 -2.56 -19.25 3.14
C VAL A 657 -1.84 -19.65 4.41
N ASP A 658 -0.61 -20.14 4.28
CA ASP A 658 0.18 -20.60 5.42
C ASP A 658 0.69 -19.45 6.30
N ASP A 659 1.37 -19.80 7.40
CA ASP A 659 1.95 -18.83 8.33
C ASP A 659 3.03 -17.93 7.69
N ASN A 660 3.61 -18.32 6.56
CA ASN A 660 4.60 -17.54 5.82
C ASN A 660 3.97 -16.57 4.81
N GLY A 661 2.67 -16.70 4.54
CA GLY A 661 1.96 -15.93 3.52
C GLY A 661 1.94 -16.62 2.15
N GLU A 662 2.29 -17.92 2.09
CA GLU A 662 2.27 -18.73 0.89
C GLU A 662 0.89 -19.38 0.67
N PRO A 663 0.36 -19.36 -0.56
CA PRO A 663 -0.80 -20.17 -0.95
C PRO A 663 -0.57 -21.66 -0.70
N THR A 664 -1.53 -22.31 -0.07
CA THR A 664 -1.53 -23.76 0.16
C THR A 664 -2.34 -24.49 -0.91
N ASP A 665 -2.29 -25.82 -0.90
CA ASP A 665 -3.14 -26.67 -1.76
C ASP A 665 -4.57 -26.80 -1.21
N ASP A 666 -4.82 -26.44 0.06
CA ASP A 666 -6.12 -26.57 0.69
C ASP A 666 -7.05 -25.43 0.26
N LEU A 667 -8.26 -25.77 -0.19
CA LEU A 667 -9.25 -24.79 -0.65
C LEU A 667 -9.74 -23.94 0.52
N SER A 668 -9.94 -22.64 0.27
CA SER A 668 -10.50 -21.75 1.28
C SER A 668 -11.93 -22.16 1.61
N PRO A 669 -12.46 -21.81 2.81
CA PRO A 669 -13.86 -22.08 3.16
C PRO A 669 -14.88 -21.60 2.12
N GLU A 670 -14.59 -20.50 1.42
CA GLU A 670 -15.41 -19.96 0.34
C GLU A 670 -15.37 -20.84 -0.92
N ALA A 671 -14.19 -21.32 -1.29
CA ALA A 671 -14.03 -22.26 -2.41
C ALA A 671 -14.70 -23.59 -2.10
N LEU A 672 -14.55 -24.11 -0.88
CA LEU A 672 -15.25 -25.31 -0.41
C LEU A 672 -16.77 -25.16 -0.51
N ALA A 673 -17.31 -24.02 -0.06
CA ALA A 673 -18.75 -23.74 -0.17
C ALA A 673 -19.22 -23.65 -1.63
N TYR A 674 -18.39 -23.11 -2.53
CA TYR A 674 -18.66 -23.11 -3.96
C TYR A 674 -18.68 -24.53 -4.52
N CYS A 675 -17.69 -25.37 -4.18
CA CYS A 675 -17.64 -26.77 -4.57
C CYS A 675 -18.89 -27.53 -4.12
N GLN A 676 -19.28 -27.38 -2.85
CA GLN A 676 -20.48 -28.02 -2.30
C GLN A 676 -21.76 -27.60 -3.03
N ARG A 677 -21.88 -26.34 -3.45
CA ARG A 677 -23.04 -25.85 -4.24
C ARG A 677 -23.20 -26.60 -5.56
N TYR A 678 -22.09 -27.06 -6.16
CA TYR A 678 -22.08 -27.85 -7.39
C TYR A 678 -21.95 -29.36 -7.13
N GLY A 679 -22.11 -29.81 -5.88
CA GLY A 679 -22.06 -31.23 -5.52
C GLY A 679 -20.64 -31.82 -5.47
N VAL A 680 -19.61 -30.99 -5.44
CA VAL A 680 -18.20 -31.39 -5.44
C VAL A 680 -17.68 -31.48 -4.00
N THR A 681 -17.00 -32.58 -3.69
CA THR A 681 -16.42 -32.84 -2.35
C THR A 681 -14.91 -32.60 -2.27
N ALA A 682 -14.30 -32.13 -3.36
CA ALA A 682 -12.89 -31.78 -3.40
C ALA A 682 -12.56 -30.76 -2.31
N THR A 683 -11.44 -31.00 -1.63
CA THR A 683 -10.93 -30.13 -0.56
C THR A 683 -9.64 -29.43 -0.95
N LYS A 684 -9.03 -29.84 -2.06
CA LYS A 684 -7.74 -29.35 -2.53
C LYS A 684 -7.78 -28.85 -3.97
N ILE A 685 -6.88 -27.92 -4.31
CA ILE A 685 -6.70 -27.43 -5.69
C ILE A 685 -6.22 -28.57 -6.58
N SER A 686 -5.25 -29.36 -6.11
CA SER A 686 -4.70 -30.52 -6.81
C SER A 686 -5.77 -31.54 -7.20
N GLU A 687 -6.78 -31.78 -6.35
CA GLU A 687 -7.91 -32.68 -6.63
C GLU A 687 -8.80 -32.15 -7.76
N ILE A 688 -9.08 -30.85 -7.78
CA ILE A 688 -9.87 -30.20 -8.84
C ILE A 688 -9.13 -30.29 -10.18
N LEU A 689 -7.83 -30.05 -10.18
CA LEU A 689 -7.00 -30.04 -11.40
C LEU A 689 -6.76 -31.45 -11.95
N ALA A 690 -6.42 -32.41 -11.08
CA ALA A 690 -6.13 -33.79 -11.49
C ALA A 690 -7.32 -34.44 -12.19
N ASN A 691 -8.54 -34.16 -11.71
CA ASN A 691 -9.77 -34.71 -12.26
C ASN A 691 -10.42 -33.81 -13.32
N LYS A 692 -9.86 -32.60 -13.56
CA LYS A 692 -10.55 -31.51 -14.27
C LYS A 692 -12.03 -31.44 -13.87
N GLU A 693 -12.26 -31.32 -12.56
CA GLU A 693 -13.56 -31.56 -11.93
C GLU A 693 -14.72 -30.98 -12.76
N PRO A 694 -15.51 -31.83 -13.46
CA PRO A 694 -16.38 -31.38 -14.54
C PRO A 694 -17.38 -30.31 -14.10
N ALA A 695 -17.95 -30.46 -12.89
CA ALA A 695 -18.94 -29.52 -12.39
C ALA A 695 -18.36 -28.11 -12.16
N ILE A 696 -17.11 -28.01 -11.68
CA ILE A 696 -16.43 -26.72 -11.48
C ILE A 696 -16.01 -26.11 -12.81
N TYR A 697 -15.47 -26.91 -13.72
CA TYR A 697 -15.07 -26.43 -15.05
C TYR A 697 -16.28 -25.93 -15.84
N THR A 698 -17.40 -26.65 -15.81
CA THR A 698 -18.66 -26.20 -16.41
C THR A 698 -19.17 -24.91 -15.77
N ALA A 699 -19.15 -24.81 -14.43
CA ALA A 699 -19.60 -23.60 -13.74
C ALA A 699 -18.77 -22.36 -14.10
N ILE A 700 -17.45 -22.51 -14.24
CA ILE A 700 -16.54 -21.44 -14.68
C ILE A 700 -16.77 -21.12 -16.15
N GLN A 701 -16.98 -22.11 -17.01
CA GLN A 701 -17.30 -21.92 -18.43
C GLN A 701 -18.60 -21.12 -18.61
N GLU A 702 -19.66 -21.49 -17.91
CA GLU A 702 -20.94 -20.76 -17.93
C GLU A 702 -20.80 -19.33 -17.39
N ALA A 703 -19.97 -19.13 -16.36
CA ALA A 703 -19.64 -17.79 -15.87
C ALA A 703 -18.93 -16.95 -16.94
N MET A 704 -17.94 -17.52 -17.62
CA MET A 704 -17.25 -16.88 -18.73
C MET A 704 -18.20 -16.52 -19.88
N GLU A 705 -19.14 -17.40 -20.21
CA GLU A 705 -20.15 -17.13 -21.23
C GLU A 705 -21.06 -15.95 -20.87
N ARG A 706 -21.46 -15.84 -19.60
CA ARG A 706 -22.23 -14.68 -19.11
C ARG A 706 -21.43 -13.39 -19.19
N VAL A 707 -20.12 -13.41 -18.90
CA VAL A 707 -19.23 -12.26 -19.10
C VAL A 707 -19.12 -11.90 -20.58
N ASN A 708 -18.85 -12.88 -21.45
CA ASN A 708 -18.73 -12.70 -22.89
C ASN A 708 -20.02 -12.19 -23.55
N ALA A 709 -21.20 -12.54 -23.00
CA ALA A 709 -22.48 -12.03 -23.48
C ALA A 709 -22.66 -10.53 -23.23
N ARG A 710 -21.93 -9.96 -22.27
CA ARG A 710 -21.91 -8.52 -21.95
C ARG A 710 -20.78 -7.77 -22.66
N ALA A 711 -19.91 -8.46 -23.39
CA ALA A 711 -18.78 -7.84 -24.06
C ALA A 711 -19.24 -6.88 -25.18
N PRO A 712 -18.72 -5.64 -25.24
CA PRO A 712 -19.14 -4.64 -26.22
C PRO A 712 -18.74 -5.00 -27.66
N SER A 713 -17.73 -5.87 -27.83
CA SER A 713 -17.29 -6.35 -29.13
C SER A 713 -16.90 -7.82 -29.09
N ASN A 714 -16.89 -8.47 -30.26
CA ASN A 714 -16.42 -9.85 -30.38
C ASN A 714 -14.94 -10.00 -30.02
N ALA A 715 -14.13 -8.95 -30.22
CA ALA A 715 -12.72 -8.96 -29.87
C ALA A 715 -12.49 -9.01 -28.35
N GLN A 716 -13.45 -8.54 -27.56
CA GLN A 716 -13.41 -8.57 -26.09
C GLN A 716 -13.94 -9.88 -25.48
N LYS A 717 -14.30 -10.88 -26.30
CA LYS A 717 -14.73 -12.19 -25.80
C LYS A 717 -13.52 -13.08 -25.52
N VAL A 718 -13.49 -13.64 -24.31
CA VAL A 718 -12.50 -14.63 -23.86
C VAL A 718 -12.84 -15.98 -24.47
N GLN A 719 -11.94 -16.55 -25.27
CA GLN A 719 -12.18 -17.81 -25.98
C GLN A 719 -11.66 -19.03 -25.22
N LYS A 720 -10.57 -18.88 -24.46
CA LYS A 720 -9.94 -19.98 -23.73
C LYS A 720 -9.48 -19.55 -22.35
N TRP A 721 -9.36 -20.50 -21.44
CA TRP A 721 -8.85 -20.25 -20.10
C TRP A 721 -8.21 -21.51 -19.52
N VAL A 722 -7.37 -21.34 -18.51
CA VAL A 722 -6.73 -22.44 -17.78
C VAL A 722 -6.67 -22.09 -16.29
N ILE A 723 -6.82 -23.10 -15.43
CA ILE A 723 -6.62 -22.96 -13.99
C ILE A 723 -5.17 -23.35 -13.66
N LEU A 724 -4.50 -22.52 -12.86
CA LEU A 724 -3.15 -22.72 -12.35
C LEU A 724 -3.17 -23.57 -11.07
N ASP A 725 -2.05 -24.21 -10.77
CA ASP A 725 -1.85 -25.14 -9.64
C ASP A 725 -1.66 -24.47 -8.28
N HIS A 726 -1.39 -23.17 -8.26
CA HIS A 726 -1.28 -22.37 -7.05
C HIS A 726 -1.86 -20.97 -7.27
N ASP A 727 -2.19 -20.29 -6.16
CA ASP A 727 -2.61 -18.90 -6.20
C ASP A 727 -1.42 -17.94 -6.30
N PHE A 728 -1.69 -16.68 -6.68
CA PHE A 728 -0.66 -15.65 -6.79
C PHE A 728 -0.23 -15.15 -5.41
N SER A 729 1.07 -14.92 -5.23
CA SER A 729 1.64 -14.50 -3.96
C SER A 729 2.71 -13.41 -4.10
N VAL A 730 3.05 -12.75 -3.00
CA VAL A 730 4.13 -11.72 -3.00
C VAL A 730 5.51 -12.38 -3.05
N SER A 731 5.63 -13.51 -2.36
CA SER A 731 6.80 -14.38 -2.24
C SER A 731 7.13 -15.12 -3.54
N GLY A 732 6.12 -15.72 -4.18
CA GLY A 732 6.22 -16.31 -5.52
C GLY A 732 6.53 -15.27 -6.61
N GLY A 733 6.22 -14.00 -6.33
CA GLY A 733 6.61 -12.86 -7.13
C GLY A 733 5.55 -12.39 -8.13
N GLU A 734 4.43 -13.11 -8.25
CA GLU A 734 3.28 -12.74 -9.09
C GLU A 734 2.64 -11.44 -8.63
N LEU A 735 2.63 -11.20 -7.32
CA LEU A 735 2.12 -9.97 -6.70
C LEU A 735 3.27 -9.06 -6.24
N GLY A 736 3.01 -7.75 -6.25
CA GLY A 736 3.83 -6.75 -5.58
C GLY A 736 3.53 -6.65 -4.08
N PRO A 737 4.35 -5.91 -3.31
CA PRO A 737 4.13 -5.74 -1.86
C PRO A 737 2.78 -5.10 -1.49
N THR A 738 2.15 -4.38 -2.43
CA THR A 738 0.80 -3.82 -2.29
C THR A 738 -0.30 -4.75 -2.82
N LEU A 739 0.01 -6.03 -3.06
CA LEU A 739 -0.87 -7.06 -3.62
C LEU A 739 -1.34 -6.79 -5.06
N LYS A 740 -0.64 -5.91 -5.80
CA LYS A 740 -0.90 -5.63 -7.22
C LYS A 740 -0.25 -6.68 -8.12
N LEU A 741 -0.98 -7.19 -9.10
CA LEU A 741 -0.50 -8.16 -10.09
C LEU A 741 0.65 -7.61 -10.96
N LYS A 742 1.74 -8.37 -11.08
CA LYS A 742 2.88 -8.09 -11.98
C LYS A 742 2.73 -8.85 -13.31
N ARG A 743 1.80 -8.40 -14.17
CA ARG A 743 1.45 -9.07 -15.45
C ARG A 743 2.66 -9.58 -16.26
N PRO A 744 3.72 -8.79 -16.54
CA PRO A 744 4.82 -9.30 -17.37
C PRO A 744 5.61 -10.45 -16.71
N VAL A 745 5.71 -10.42 -15.37
CA VAL A 745 6.35 -11.49 -14.59
C VAL A 745 5.52 -12.76 -14.69
N VAL A 746 4.20 -12.65 -14.50
CA VAL A 746 3.26 -13.77 -14.60
C VAL A 746 3.23 -14.34 -16.02
N THR A 747 3.17 -13.50 -17.07
CA THR A 747 3.26 -13.96 -18.47
C THR A 747 4.53 -14.78 -18.71
N LYS A 748 5.67 -14.33 -18.18
CA LYS A 748 6.94 -15.04 -18.31
C LYS A 748 6.95 -16.36 -17.53
N MET A 749 6.41 -16.38 -16.31
CA MET A 749 6.34 -17.56 -15.46
C MET A 749 5.49 -18.67 -16.08
N TYR A 750 4.35 -18.31 -16.66
CA TYR A 750 3.37 -19.26 -17.20
C TYR A 750 3.39 -19.36 -18.73
N GLN A 751 4.50 -18.97 -19.37
CA GLN A 751 4.61 -18.88 -20.83
C GLN A 751 4.26 -20.20 -21.54
N GLU A 752 4.62 -21.35 -20.95
CA GLU A 752 4.30 -22.67 -21.51
C GLU A 752 2.79 -22.93 -21.54
N LYS A 753 2.09 -22.73 -20.42
CA LYS A 753 0.62 -22.82 -20.36
C LYS A 753 -0.06 -21.82 -21.30
N ILE A 754 0.51 -20.62 -21.43
CA ILE A 754 0.01 -19.63 -22.40
C ILE A 754 0.15 -20.16 -23.81
N ASN A 755 1.31 -20.71 -24.19
CA ASN A 755 1.52 -21.26 -25.52
C ASN A 755 0.52 -22.38 -25.83
N GLU A 756 0.23 -23.27 -24.87
CA GLU A 756 -0.77 -24.34 -25.02
C GLU A 756 -2.17 -23.81 -25.37
N LEU A 757 -2.58 -22.67 -24.80
CA LEU A 757 -3.86 -22.02 -25.13
C LEU A 757 -3.90 -21.59 -26.61
N TYR A 758 -2.77 -21.20 -27.20
CA TYR A 758 -2.70 -20.69 -28.58
C TYR A 758 -2.20 -21.71 -29.61
N CYS A 759 -1.78 -22.90 -29.17
CA CYS A 759 -1.50 -24.02 -30.06
C CYS A 759 -2.80 -24.53 -30.72
N VAL A 760 -2.75 -24.70 -32.04
CA VAL A 760 -3.83 -25.34 -32.82
C VAL A 760 -3.60 -26.85 -32.74
N VAL A 761 -4.53 -27.60 -32.16
CA VAL A 761 -4.62 -29.04 -32.44
C VAL A 761 -5.22 -29.16 -33.84
N PRO A 762 -4.52 -29.75 -34.84
CA PRO A 762 -5.13 -30.01 -36.13
C PRO A 762 -6.31 -30.96 -35.91
N GLU A 763 -7.52 -30.55 -36.30
CA GLU A 763 -8.64 -31.50 -36.39
C GLU A 763 -8.20 -32.64 -37.29
N ALA A 764 -8.26 -33.87 -36.77
CA ALA A 764 -8.01 -35.06 -37.55
C ALA A 764 -9.02 -35.07 -38.70
N THR A 765 -8.54 -34.82 -39.92
CA THR A 765 -9.30 -35.00 -41.13
C THR A 765 -9.70 -36.47 -41.20
N THR A 766 -10.93 -36.79 -40.81
CA THR A 766 -11.58 -38.04 -41.18
C THR A 766 -11.66 -38.06 -42.71
N GLN A 767 -10.71 -38.75 -43.33
CA GLN A 767 -10.78 -39.15 -44.73
C GLN A 767 -11.99 -40.07 -44.89
N GLY A 768 -12.75 -39.83 -45.97
CA GLY A 768 -13.89 -40.67 -46.37
C GLY A 768 -13.48 -42.02 -46.94
#